data_AF-A0A8T0BP67-F1
#
_entry.id   AF-A0A8T0BP67-F1
#
_cell.length_a   1.000
_cell.length_b   1.000
_cell.length_c   1.000
_cell.angle_alpha   90.00
_cell.angle_beta   90.00
_cell.angle_gamma   90.00
#
_symmetry.space_group_name_H-M   'P 1'
#
loop_
_entity.id
_entity.type
_entity.pdbx_description
1 polymer ?
#
loop_
_entity_poly.entity_id
_entity_poly.type
_entity_poly.pdbx_seq_one_letter_code
_entity_poly.pdbx_strand_id
1 'polypeptide(L)'
;MRLFGDMLVLFGLVHWPLWIISISGGQALSILLYSNSTIHINKTTILPIKCEVCIGKSCKSSMTLSKSMEVVFNCPQPEKAFMVEIVQHIVCASTCNGTIIAEDYPSLQNFNRTFTWNVKVQGHKSFGLDFTKAGLRQIQPTEQCQDKHIYTVSTATATVGKFCRQGTIKSMQVLREGIVSLQVPGKQQLNAANYGVSIGSQITSPAIINVTLPEEPSSQEFFSPNYPGSFPDDGLITWAFQVSNKVYSSVHILNYTEPICDTKDTRMEYQLHSKTFVKKLSEAQLSEHQGSFNLSLQNCNVDTQSSSTSLTLHFKISAIRRGSEVRCTVDLKREKALQILIMKKKPKSDCILKLNSLAQQTATITAEKISFVSFIDCKEEDLIITINKTIKCQQLRDCPSPGSLRVPSLEKCIMGVVQEVQWHLYGPQHGAVELLSSAGSLQQSVPGHTCNNTVLLTVSEYEPQGVTVGQFCPQGAIHKIQINVANITVSASPAGGKSLRRITDSLLQVSFIKSIKEHYIFTVLPKKDIPVLLATPAWPLGMKDYATVSWFVSFPAQLEANVSFPNVSQLTCKNRPAYIKLHRQRSQDKMYSWQDQNPKNVVLSESFYLNMSNCLPLKGGFSVVSQVTLHTGKSVLLSIILSVVSVVLLLIAITLAVFCIRRKKKQRAPEVAVYNPNGHSFLPGTNRIPQETEDEDFHIYNYIDDHMVYGHLLKDSVEMNEVGKPAVGVYRSFTGPIEQQPLTENGGCEEPEVGVYRPFIGHQRFSDMPDRPVTSEENLACKDKQKADEEIIGGDAIQQQETVPNIQKVVKTEEEQD
;
A
#
# COMPACT_ATOMS: atom_id res chain seq x y z
N MET A 1 -68.84 -23.11 66.08
CA MET A 1 -70.09 -23.87 65.87
C MET A 1 -69.74 -25.10 65.02
N ARG A 2 -70.25 -26.32 65.23
CA ARG A 2 -71.66 -26.80 65.22
C ARG A 2 -72.31 -26.54 63.83
N LEU A 3 -72.84 -27.52 63.09
CA LEU A 3 -73.15 -28.93 63.41
C LEU A 3 -72.83 -29.91 62.25
N PHE A 4 -72.89 -31.20 62.57
CA PHE A 4 -72.72 -32.38 61.69
C PHE A 4 -74.10 -32.98 61.34
N GLY A 5 -74.15 -33.84 60.30
CA GLY A 5 -75.29 -34.73 60.00
C GLY A 5 -76.42 -34.10 59.17
N ASP A 6 -77.16 -34.84 58.32
CA ASP A 6 -77.12 -36.30 58.13
C ASP A 6 -77.76 -36.76 56.79
N MET A 7 -77.65 -38.07 56.56
CA MET A 7 -78.53 -38.94 55.75
C MET A 7 -78.34 -39.03 54.20
N LEU A 8 -77.91 -40.22 53.77
CA LEU A 8 -78.11 -40.78 52.43
C LEU A 8 -79.61 -41.03 52.13
N VAL A 9 -79.98 -41.34 50.87
CA VAL A 9 -80.66 -42.60 50.45
C VAL A 9 -81.42 -42.45 49.10
N LEU A 10 -80.79 -43.02 48.05
CA LEU A 10 -81.35 -43.80 46.91
C LEU A 10 -82.12 -43.21 45.69
N PHE A 11 -81.75 -43.85 44.56
CA PHE A 11 -82.46 -44.14 43.29
C PHE A 11 -82.87 -43.02 42.30
N GLY A 12 -82.46 -43.23 41.04
CA GLY A 12 -82.83 -42.41 39.86
C GLY A 12 -81.95 -42.68 38.63
N LEU A 13 -82.06 -43.88 38.03
CA LEU A 13 -81.21 -44.29 36.89
C LEU A 13 -81.54 -43.56 35.58
N VAL A 14 -80.56 -42.83 35.02
CA VAL A 14 -80.47 -42.55 33.57
C VAL A 14 -79.02 -42.71 33.10
N HIS A 15 -78.69 -43.90 32.59
CA HIS A 15 -77.45 -44.08 31.84
C HIS A 15 -77.63 -43.51 30.43
N TRP A 16 -77.00 -42.38 30.13
CA TRP A 16 -76.69 -42.02 28.75
C TRP A 16 -75.39 -42.73 28.34
N PRO A 17 -75.41 -43.61 27.33
CA PRO A 17 -74.17 -44.18 26.80
C PRO A 17 -73.40 -43.10 26.05
N LEU A 18 -72.17 -42.83 26.48
CA LEU A 18 -71.19 -42.10 25.66
C LEU A 18 -70.82 -42.98 24.47
N TRP A 19 -71.58 -42.85 23.38
CA TRP A 19 -71.19 -43.39 22.08
C TRP A 19 -69.93 -42.65 21.61
N ILE A 20 -68.76 -43.24 21.88
CA ILE A 20 -67.53 -42.88 21.18
C ILE A 20 -67.69 -43.37 19.74
N ILE A 21 -68.38 -42.58 18.92
CA ILE A 21 -68.43 -42.78 17.48
C ILE A 21 -67.01 -42.52 16.97
N SER A 22 -66.23 -43.60 16.83
CA SER A 22 -64.98 -43.57 16.07
C SER A 22 -65.33 -43.37 14.60
N ILE A 23 -65.59 -42.12 14.22
CA ILE A 23 -65.77 -41.72 12.83
C ILE A 23 -64.42 -41.92 12.15
N SER A 24 -64.22 -43.10 11.53
CA SER A 24 -63.13 -43.35 10.60
C SER A 24 -63.41 -42.63 9.27
N GLY A 25 -63.56 -41.31 9.36
CA GLY A 25 -63.84 -40.41 8.24
C GLY A 25 -62.62 -40.32 7.35
N GLY A 26 -62.54 -41.22 6.38
CA GLY A 26 -61.49 -41.18 5.38
C GLY A 26 -61.58 -39.89 4.57
N GLN A 27 -60.46 -39.19 4.42
CA GLN A 27 -60.45 -37.93 3.69
C GLN A 27 -60.56 -38.21 2.19
N ALA A 28 -61.71 -37.87 1.60
CA ALA A 28 -61.93 -37.92 0.16
C ALA A 28 -61.37 -36.66 -0.51
N LEU A 29 -60.65 -36.83 -1.62
CA LEU A 29 -60.08 -35.78 -2.43
C LEU A 29 -60.39 -36.07 -3.90
N SER A 30 -61.19 -35.19 -4.52
CA SER A 30 -61.35 -35.16 -5.98
C SER A 30 -60.11 -34.53 -6.62
N ILE A 31 -59.49 -35.24 -7.57
CA ILE A 31 -58.29 -34.79 -8.27
C ILE A 31 -58.62 -34.72 -9.76
N LEU A 32 -58.70 -33.49 -10.27
CA LEU A 32 -58.90 -33.21 -11.69
C LEU A 32 -57.52 -33.11 -12.35
N LEU A 33 -57.20 -34.01 -13.29
CA LEU A 33 -55.93 -33.99 -14.02
C LEU A 33 -56.05 -33.12 -15.27
N TYR A 34 -55.14 -32.16 -15.42
CA TYR A 34 -54.91 -31.48 -16.68
C TYR A 34 -54.17 -32.42 -17.65
N SER A 35 -54.42 -32.25 -18.96
CA SER A 35 -53.94 -33.16 -19.99
C SER A 35 -52.41 -33.30 -20.00
N ASN A 36 -51.93 -34.55 -20.16
CA ASN A 36 -50.51 -34.94 -20.22
C ASN A 36 -49.72 -34.90 -18.88
N SER A 37 -50.37 -34.67 -17.74
CA SER A 37 -49.79 -34.88 -16.41
C SER A 37 -50.09 -36.29 -15.86
N THR A 38 -49.15 -36.87 -15.10
CA THR A 38 -49.35 -38.09 -14.28
C THR A 38 -49.05 -37.76 -12.82
N ILE A 39 -49.89 -38.20 -11.88
CA ILE A 39 -49.70 -37.89 -10.45
C ILE A 39 -49.40 -39.18 -9.67
N HIS A 40 -48.27 -39.21 -8.98
CA HIS A 40 -47.90 -40.29 -8.06
C HIS A 40 -48.11 -39.84 -6.62
N ILE A 41 -48.80 -40.67 -5.83
CA ILE A 41 -49.06 -40.46 -4.41
C ILE A 41 -48.25 -41.53 -3.67
N ASN A 42 -47.12 -41.13 -3.11
CA ASN A 42 -46.07 -42.01 -2.60
C ASN A 42 -45.96 -41.88 -1.07
N LYS A 43 -46.03 -43.01 -0.36
CA LYS A 43 -45.95 -43.04 1.11
C LYS A 43 -44.55 -42.68 1.59
N THR A 44 -44.47 -41.70 2.49
CA THR A 44 -43.22 -41.06 2.91
C THR A 44 -42.67 -41.62 4.23
N THR A 45 -43.53 -42.17 5.09
CA THR A 45 -43.15 -42.56 6.46
C THR A 45 -42.73 -44.02 6.56
N ILE A 46 -41.57 -44.26 7.19
CA ILE A 46 -41.08 -45.60 7.58
C ILE A 46 -41.84 -46.14 8.81
N LEU A 47 -42.44 -45.25 9.63
CA LEU A 47 -43.27 -45.66 10.78
C LEU A 47 -44.50 -46.47 10.34
N PRO A 48 -45.00 -47.41 11.18
CA PRO A 48 -46.13 -48.28 10.88
C PRO A 48 -47.50 -47.58 10.96
N ILE A 49 -47.60 -46.37 10.40
CA ILE A 49 -48.89 -45.70 10.19
C ILE A 49 -49.67 -46.53 9.15
N LYS A 50 -50.76 -47.16 9.59
CA LYS A 50 -51.74 -47.85 8.73
C LYS A 50 -52.58 -46.85 7.93
N CYS A 51 -51.92 -46.00 7.14
CA CYS A 51 -52.56 -45.17 6.13
C CYS A 51 -52.27 -45.75 4.74
N GLU A 52 -53.33 -45.83 3.93
CA GLU A 52 -53.40 -46.32 2.57
C GLU A 52 -54.24 -45.35 1.74
N VAL A 53 -54.00 -45.35 0.43
CA VAL A 53 -54.69 -44.53 -0.56
C VAL A 53 -55.56 -45.41 -1.43
N CYS A 54 -56.85 -45.09 -1.52
CA CYS A 54 -57.89 -45.94 -2.09
C CYS A 54 -58.60 -45.30 -3.30
N ILE A 55 -58.84 -46.10 -4.34
CA ILE A 55 -59.75 -45.76 -5.45
C ILE A 55 -60.87 -46.81 -5.46
N GLY A 56 -62.10 -46.38 -5.18
CA GLY A 56 -63.24 -47.28 -4.99
C GLY A 56 -62.95 -48.30 -3.88
N LYS A 57 -62.84 -49.59 -4.26
CA LYS A 57 -62.52 -50.70 -3.35
C LYS A 57 -61.04 -51.11 -3.33
N SER A 58 -60.16 -50.46 -4.10
CA SER A 58 -58.73 -50.83 -4.18
C SER A 58 -57.87 -49.85 -3.38
N CYS A 59 -57.42 -50.27 -2.20
CA CYS A 59 -56.48 -49.54 -1.34
C CYS A 59 -55.04 -50.04 -1.54
N LYS A 60 -54.06 -49.12 -1.49
CA LYS A 60 -52.63 -49.40 -1.69
C LYS A 60 -51.75 -48.47 -0.84
N SER A 61 -50.48 -48.85 -0.64
CA SER A 61 -49.46 -47.98 -0.03
C SER A 61 -48.87 -46.93 -0.98
N SER A 62 -49.19 -46.97 -2.28
CA SER A 62 -48.93 -45.90 -3.25
C SER A 62 -49.94 -45.98 -4.40
N MET A 63 -50.16 -44.86 -5.10
CA MET A 63 -51.10 -44.79 -6.21
C MET A 63 -50.56 -43.93 -7.35
N THR A 64 -50.85 -44.33 -8.59
CA THR A 64 -50.55 -43.55 -9.80
C THR A 64 -51.86 -43.18 -10.48
N LEU A 65 -52.07 -41.89 -10.75
CA LEU A 65 -53.23 -41.34 -11.42
C LEU A 65 -52.84 -40.86 -12.81
N SER A 66 -53.53 -41.36 -13.83
CA SER A 66 -53.39 -40.94 -15.24
C SER A 66 -54.70 -40.41 -15.83
N LYS A 67 -55.76 -40.32 -15.02
CA LYS A 67 -57.08 -39.73 -15.34
C LYS A 67 -57.66 -39.08 -14.09
N SER A 68 -58.51 -38.07 -14.26
CA SER A 68 -59.25 -37.42 -13.17
C SER A 68 -60.09 -38.43 -12.40
N MET A 69 -59.89 -38.52 -11.08
CA MET A 69 -60.53 -39.49 -10.20
C MET A 69 -60.69 -38.95 -8.78
N GLU A 70 -61.66 -39.50 -8.03
CA GLU A 70 -61.73 -39.34 -6.59
C GLU A 70 -60.85 -40.38 -5.88
N VAL A 71 -60.15 -39.93 -4.84
CA VAL A 71 -59.20 -40.71 -4.06
C VAL A 71 -59.53 -40.55 -2.58
N VAL A 72 -59.63 -41.66 -1.84
CA VAL A 72 -59.96 -41.66 -0.40
C VAL A 72 -58.77 -42.16 0.41
N PHE A 73 -58.40 -41.44 1.46
CA PHE A 73 -57.35 -41.84 2.40
C PHE A 73 -57.96 -42.37 3.68
N ASN A 74 -57.54 -43.55 4.15
CA ASN A 74 -58.13 -44.18 5.34
C ASN A 74 -57.55 -43.69 6.69
N CYS A 75 -56.90 -42.51 6.72
CA CYS A 75 -56.34 -41.90 7.92
C CYS A 75 -56.60 -40.37 7.99
N PRO A 76 -56.59 -39.75 9.19
CA PRO A 76 -57.04 -38.37 9.38
C PRO A 76 -55.99 -37.29 9.08
N GLN A 77 -54.74 -37.65 8.79
CA GLN A 77 -53.65 -36.72 8.44
C GLN A 77 -52.80 -37.30 7.30
N PRO A 78 -53.38 -37.49 6.10
CA PRO A 78 -52.68 -38.11 4.98
C PRO A 78 -51.48 -37.28 4.49
N GLU A 79 -51.47 -35.96 4.75
CA GLU A 79 -50.39 -35.06 4.35
C GLU A 79 -49.07 -35.28 5.14
N LYS A 80 -49.12 -36.06 6.22
CA LYS A 80 -47.94 -36.55 6.96
C LYS A 80 -47.50 -37.96 6.53
N ALA A 81 -48.39 -38.70 5.87
CA ALA A 81 -48.16 -40.08 5.44
C ALA A 81 -47.70 -40.17 3.97
N PHE A 82 -48.10 -39.20 3.13
CA PHE A 82 -47.87 -39.22 1.69
C PHE A 82 -47.23 -37.91 1.17
N MET A 83 -46.46 -38.07 0.10
CA MET A 83 -45.92 -37.02 -0.75
C MET A 83 -46.50 -37.18 -2.15
N VAL A 84 -46.73 -36.06 -2.83
CA VAL A 84 -47.27 -36.01 -4.18
C VAL A 84 -46.15 -35.68 -5.15
N GLU A 85 -46.01 -36.45 -6.23
CA GLU A 85 -45.18 -36.09 -7.38
C GLU A 85 -46.07 -35.92 -8.62
N ILE A 86 -45.92 -34.79 -9.32
CA ILE A 86 -46.64 -34.47 -10.56
C ILE A 86 -45.63 -34.53 -11.70
N VAL A 87 -45.71 -35.56 -12.52
CA VAL A 87 -44.78 -35.84 -13.62
C VAL A 87 -45.37 -35.40 -14.96
N GLN A 88 -44.58 -34.64 -15.72
CA GLN A 88 -44.86 -34.25 -17.10
C GLN A 88 -43.68 -34.65 -18.00
N HIS A 89 -43.96 -34.98 -19.26
CA HIS A 89 -42.95 -35.36 -20.25
C HIS A 89 -42.91 -34.35 -21.41
N ILE A 90 -41.74 -33.76 -21.67
CA ILE A 90 -41.53 -32.78 -22.74
C ILE A 90 -40.58 -33.41 -23.76
N VAL A 91 -41.11 -33.85 -24.89
CA VAL A 91 -40.33 -34.48 -25.98
C VAL A 91 -40.23 -33.53 -27.16
N CYS A 92 -39.03 -33.03 -27.45
CA CYS A 92 -38.76 -32.08 -28.53
C CYS A 92 -38.08 -32.75 -29.72
N ALA A 93 -38.75 -32.75 -30.87
CA ALA A 93 -38.30 -33.38 -32.11
C ALA A 93 -37.59 -32.36 -33.02
N SER A 94 -38.35 -31.67 -33.90
CA SER A 94 -37.86 -30.63 -34.82
C SER A 94 -38.04 -29.22 -34.25
N THR A 95 -39.18 -28.95 -33.62
CA THR A 95 -39.52 -27.68 -32.95
C THR A 95 -39.73 -27.92 -31.46
N CYS A 96 -39.26 -27.00 -30.62
CA CYS A 96 -39.42 -27.03 -29.18
C CYS A 96 -39.95 -25.66 -28.73
N ASN A 97 -41.24 -25.61 -28.41
CA ASN A 97 -41.92 -24.45 -27.83
C ASN A 97 -42.59 -24.89 -26.52
N GLY A 98 -41.84 -25.64 -25.72
CA GLY A 98 -42.30 -26.16 -24.44
C GLY A 98 -42.09 -25.11 -23.35
N THR A 99 -43.01 -25.04 -22.41
CA THR A 99 -42.88 -24.20 -21.21
C THR A 99 -43.00 -25.07 -19.98
N ILE A 100 -42.00 -25.00 -19.11
CA ILE A 100 -42.08 -25.55 -17.75
C ILE A 100 -43.02 -24.63 -16.97
N ILE A 101 -44.21 -25.14 -16.67
CA ILE A 101 -45.28 -24.49 -15.89
C ILE A 101 -45.67 -25.46 -14.79
N ALA A 102 -45.67 -25.00 -13.55
CA ALA A 102 -46.21 -25.74 -12.42
C ALA A 102 -47.70 -25.38 -12.26
N GLU A 103 -48.58 -26.30 -12.68
CA GLU A 103 -50.03 -26.17 -12.52
C GLU A 103 -50.41 -26.64 -11.11
N ASP A 104 -51.00 -25.78 -10.27
CA ASP A 104 -51.38 -26.20 -8.92
C ASP A 104 -52.69 -27.02 -8.92
N TYR A 105 -52.76 -27.96 -7.98
CA TYR A 105 -53.91 -28.82 -7.75
C TYR A 105 -54.49 -28.47 -6.37
N PRO A 106 -55.61 -27.73 -6.29
CA PRO A 106 -56.14 -27.23 -5.02
C PRO A 106 -56.34 -28.31 -3.94
N SER A 107 -56.79 -29.50 -4.33
CA SER A 107 -56.97 -30.65 -3.43
C SER A 107 -55.65 -31.24 -2.89
N LEU A 108 -54.50 -30.88 -3.46
CA LEU A 108 -53.17 -31.41 -3.11
C LEU A 108 -52.28 -30.36 -2.40
N GLN A 109 -52.73 -29.11 -2.23
CA GLN A 109 -51.94 -28.03 -1.62
C GLN A 109 -51.44 -28.33 -0.19
N ASN A 110 -52.17 -29.14 0.58
CA ASN A 110 -51.76 -29.55 1.92
C ASN A 110 -50.55 -30.49 1.95
N PHE A 111 -50.27 -31.20 0.85
CA PHE A 111 -49.19 -32.18 0.75
C PHE A 111 -47.89 -31.54 0.29
N ASN A 112 -46.76 -32.15 0.67
CA ASN A 112 -45.49 -31.91 -0.01
C ASN A 112 -45.66 -32.32 -1.49
N ARG A 113 -45.42 -31.38 -2.40
CA ARG A 113 -45.55 -31.55 -3.85
C ARG A 113 -44.17 -31.42 -4.50
N THR A 114 -43.85 -32.36 -5.37
CA THR A 114 -42.72 -32.24 -6.31
C THR A 114 -43.29 -32.22 -7.71
N PHE A 115 -43.02 -31.15 -8.46
CA PHE A 115 -43.33 -31.10 -9.90
C PHE A 115 -42.07 -31.55 -10.65
N THR A 116 -42.22 -32.48 -11.59
CA THR A 116 -41.09 -33.16 -12.28
C THR A 116 -41.32 -33.13 -13.78
N TRP A 117 -40.42 -32.47 -14.51
CA TRP A 117 -40.43 -32.37 -15.98
C TRP A 117 -39.30 -33.22 -16.56
N ASN A 118 -39.67 -34.33 -17.19
CA ASN A 118 -38.76 -35.19 -17.94
C ASN A 118 -38.59 -34.62 -19.35
N VAL A 119 -37.47 -33.93 -19.59
CA VAL A 119 -37.19 -33.24 -20.87
C VAL A 119 -36.26 -34.09 -21.73
N LYS A 120 -36.65 -34.32 -23.00
CA LYS A 120 -35.88 -35.13 -23.95
C LYS A 120 -35.89 -34.51 -25.36
N VAL A 121 -34.70 -34.34 -25.94
CA VAL A 121 -34.50 -33.86 -27.32
C VAL A 121 -34.10 -35.03 -28.22
N GLN A 122 -34.59 -35.04 -29.46
CA GLN A 122 -34.19 -36.04 -30.45
C GLN A 122 -32.80 -35.73 -31.05
N GLY A 123 -31.98 -36.77 -31.24
CA GLY A 123 -30.62 -36.66 -31.77
C GLY A 123 -29.57 -36.26 -30.73
N HIS A 124 -28.48 -35.63 -31.19
CA HIS A 124 -27.30 -35.31 -30.37
C HIS A 124 -27.26 -33.84 -29.88
N LYS A 125 -28.39 -33.14 -29.87
CA LYS A 125 -28.51 -31.73 -29.42
C LYS A 125 -28.72 -31.62 -27.91
N SER A 126 -28.58 -30.41 -27.38
CA SER A 126 -29.03 -30.06 -26.02
C SER A 126 -30.47 -29.53 -26.02
N PHE A 127 -31.09 -29.47 -24.84
CA PHE A 127 -32.16 -28.51 -24.57
C PHE A 127 -31.61 -27.30 -23.82
N GLY A 128 -32.12 -26.11 -24.15
CA GLY A 128 -31.91 -24.88 -23.39
C GLY A 128 -33.09 -24.62 -22.46
N LEU A 129 -32.79 -24.38 -21.17
CA LEU A 129 -33.72 -23.88 -20.16
C LEU A 129 -33.52 -22.37 -20.00
N ASP A 130 -34.57 -21.57 -20.26
CA ASP A 130 -34.55 -20.12 -20.10
C ASP A 130 -35.10 -19.70 -18.73
N PHE A 131 -34.23 -19.12 -17.91
CA PHE A 131 -34.52 -18.55 -16.60
C PHE A 131 -34.47 -17.01 -16.60
N THR A 132 -34.23 -16.35 -17.74
CA THR A 132 -33.80 -14.94 -17.83
C THR A 132 -34.65 -13.97 -17.02
N LYS A 133 -35.98 -14.18 -17.03
CA LYS A 133 -36.97 -13.34 -16.32
C LYS A 133 -36.92 -13.42 -14.79
N ALA A 134 -36.51 -14.57 -14.22
CA ALA A 134 -36.52 -14.79 -12.78
C ALA A 134 -35.11 -14.90 -12.17
N GLY A 135 -34.17 -15.45 -12.93
CA GLY A 135 -32.84 -15.84 -12.47
C GLY A 135 -32.86 -17.01 -11.47
N LEU A 136 -31.80 -17.81 -11.49
CA LEU A 136 -31.55 -18.82 -10.46
C LEU A 136 -30.23 -18.54 -9.72
N ARG A 137 -30.20 -18.87 -8.43
CA ARG A 137 -29.00 -18.89 -7.57
C ARG A 137 -28.78 -20.32 -7.09
N GLN A 138 -27.58 -20.87 -7.29
CA GLN A 138 -27.24 -22.20 -6.78
C GLN A 138 -27.12 -22.16 -5.25
N ILE A 139 -27.53 -23.24 -4.57
CA ILE A 139 -27.56 -23.33 -3.10
C ILE A 139 -26.82 -24.55 -2.58
N GLN A 140 -26.33 -24.46 -1.33
CA GLN A 140 -25.80 -25.62 -0.62
C GLN A 140 -26.96 -26.58 -0.26
N PRO A 141 -26.80 -27.92 -0.25
CA PRO A 141 -27.94 -28.83 -0.03
C PRO A 141 -28.64 -28.75 1.33
N THR A 142 -28.03 -28.12 2.32
CA THR A 142 -28.57 -27.80 3.66
C THR A 142 -29.31 -26.46 3.71
N GLU A 143 -29.11 -25.59 2.71
CA GLU A 143 -29.75 -24.28 2.60
C GLU A 143 -31.24 -24.43 2.24
N GLN A 144 -32.05 -23.44 2.57
CA GLN A 144 -33.48 -23.38 2.22
C GLN A 144 -33.80 -22.03 1.58
N CYS A 145 -34.60 -22.04 0.52
CA CYS A 145 -35.03 -20.81 -0.15
C CYS A 145 -36.01 -20.01 0.73
N GLN A 146 -36.00 -18.68 0.61
CA GLN A 146 -36.91 -17.79 1.37
C GLN A 146 -38.39 -18.06 1.06
N ASP A 147 -38.71 -18.41 -0.19
CA ASP A 147 -40.02 -18.86 -0.65
C ASP A 147 -40.27 -20.37 -0.42
N LYS A 148 -39.27 -21.10 0.07
CA LYS A 148 -39.20 -22.56 0.22
C LYS A 148 -39.35 -23.35 -1.09
N HIS A 149 -39.21 -22.72 -2.26
CA HIS A 149 -39.32 -23.36 -3.57
C HIS A 149 -37.94 -23.78 -4.07
N ILE A 150 -37.60 -25.06 -3.91
CA ILE A 150 -36.29 -25.59 -4.33
C ILE A 150 -36.41 -26.17 -5.74
N TYR A 151 -35.71 -25.56 -6.69
CA TYR A 151 -35.55 -26.08 -8.04
C TYR A 151 -34.34 -27.01 -8.09
N THR A 152 -34.45 -28.14 -8.79
CA THR A 152 -33.34 -29.07 -9.03
C THR A 152 -33.23 -29.31 -10.54
N VAL A 153 -32.00 -29.39 -11.06
CA VAL A 153 -31.74 -29.79 -12.45
C VAL A 153 -30.75 -30.93 -12.46
N SER A 154 -31.07 -32.00 -13.18
CA SER A 154 -30.26 -33.21 -13.28
C SER A 154 -30.14 -33.69 -14.72
N THR A 155 -28.97 -34.20 -15.08
CA THR A 155 -28.73 -34.97 -16.31
C THR A 155 -29.01 -36.46 -16.05
N ALA A 156 -28.83 -37.31 -17.07
CA ALA A 156 -28.82 -38.76 -16.88
C ALA A 156 -27.68 -39.30 -15.98
N THR A 157 -26.68 -38.49 -15.63
CA THR A 157 -25.47 -38.91 -14.89
C THR A 157 -25.19 -38.13 -13.61
N ALA A 158 -25.73 -36.91 -13.45
CA ALA A 158 -25.45 -36.05 -12.30
C ALA A 158 -26.62 -35.12 -11.96
N THR A 159 -26.77 -34.77 -10.69
CA THR A 159 -27.53 -33.58 -10.29
C THR A 159 -26.65 -32.36 -10.51
N VAL A 160 -27.01 -31.52 -11.48
CA VAL A 160 -26.25 -30.30 -11.83
C VAL A 160 -26.26 -29.30 -10.66
N GLY A 161 -27.39 -29.21 -9.94
CA GLY A 161 -27.47 -28.46 -8.70
C GLY A 161 -28.89 -28.32 -8.16
N LYS A 162 -28.98 -27.73 -6.96
CA LYS A 162 -30.20 -27.17 -6.38
C LYS A 162 -30.13 -25.66 -6.45
N PHE A 163 -31.30 -25.01 -6.62
CA PHE A 163 -31.39 -23.59 -6.89
C PHE A 163 -32.60 -22.93 -6.22
N CYS A 164 -32.42 -21.68 -5.80
CA CYS A 164 -33.51 -20.75 -5.49
C CYS A 164 -33.73 -19.77 -6.66
N ARG A 165 -34.89 -19.11 -6.66
CA ARG A 165 -35.19 -17.96 -7.55
C ARG A 165 -34.29 -16.76 -7.21
N GLN A 166 -34.27 -15.77 -8.11
CA GLN A 166 -33.57 -14.49 -7.95
C GLN A 166 -32.04 -14.64 -7.87
N GLY A 167 -31.40 -14.91 -9.00
CA GLY A 167 -29.94 -15.01 -9.10
C GLY A 167 -29.35 -14.71 -10.49
N THR A 168 -28.04 -14.90 -10.60
CA THR A 168 -27.25 -14.56 -11.80
C THR A 168 -27.32 -15.63 -12.91
N ILE A 169 -27.74 -16.86 -12.63
CA ILE A 169 -27.91 -17.90 -13.66
C ILE A 169 -29.14 -17.54 -14.50
N LYS A 170 -28.95 -17.28 -15.81
CA LYS A 170 -30.01 -16.84 -16.73
C LYS A 170 -30.48 -17.93 -17.67
N SER A 171 -29.63 -18.90 -18.01
CA SER A 171 -30.06 -20.10 -18.74
C SER A 171 -29.13 -21.28 -18.48
N MET A 172 -29.56 -22.49 -18.84
CA MET A 172 -28.71 -23.69 -18.82
C MET A 172 -28.94 -24.51 -20.07
N GLN A 173 -27.89 -25.03 -20.70
CA GLN A 173 -27.99 -26.07 -21.73
C GLN A 173 -27.72 -27.44 -21.10
N VAL A 174 -28.52 -28.45 -21.42
CA VAL A 174 -28.39 -29.82 -20.88
C VAL A 174 -28.40 -30.82 -22.04
N LEU A 175 -27.47 -31.78 -22.03
CA LEU A 175 -27.20 -32.68 -23.14
C LEU A 175 -28.25 -33.78 -23.29
N ARG A 176 -28.95 -33.82 -24.44
CA ARG A 176 -29.99 -34.78 -24.86
C ARG A 176 -31.23 -34.86 -23.96
N GLU A 177 -31.07 -35.32 -22.72
CA GLU A 177 -32.17 -35.56 -21.79
C GLU A 177 -31.79 -35.31 -20.33
N GLY A 178 -32.78 -34.91 -19.54
CA GLY A 178 -32.60 -34.56 -18.15
C GLY A 178 -33.92 -34.29 -17.45
N ILE A 179 -33.82 -34.11 -16.14
CA ILE A 179 -34.95 -33.91 -15.24
C ILE A 179 -34.83 -32.52 -14.64
N VAL A 180 -35.86 -31.71 -14.79
CA VAL A 180 -36.06 -30.49 -13.99
C VAL A 180 -37.11 -30.82 -12.95
N SER A 181 -36.91 -30.43 -11.69
CA SER A 181 -37.96 -30.55 -10.68
C SER A 181 -38.07 -29.31 -9.79
N LEU A 182 -39.25 -29.14 -9.20
CA LEU A 182 -39.59 -28.09 -8.25
C LEU A 182 -40.25 -28.72 -7.02
N GLN A 183 -39.55 -28.68 -5.88
CA GLN A 183 -40.07 -29.14 -4.59
C GLN A 183 -40.76 -27.98 -3.85
N VAL A 184 -41.99 -28.20 -3.43
CA VAL A 184 -42.84 -27.23 -2.71
C VAL A 184 -43.43 -27.89 -1.46
N PRO A 185 -43.13 -27.41 -0.24
CA PRO A 185 -43.71 -27.95 0.98
C PRO A 185 -45.24 -27.88 1.04
N GLY A 186 -45.83 -28.78 1.83
CA GLY A 186 -47.26 -28.74 2.15
C GLY A 186 -47.67 -27.41 2.80
N LYS A 187 -48.85 -26.91 2.42
CA LYS A 187 -49.44 -25.64 2.89
C LYS A 187 -48.70 -24.38 2.42
N GLN A 188 -47.62 -24.51 1.63
CA GLN A 188 -46.98 -23.40 0.93
C GLN A 188 -47.73 -23.11 -0.40
N GLN A 189 -48.13 -21.86 -0.64
CA GLN A 189 -48.73 -21.46 -1.92
C GLN A 189 -47.73 -21.64 -3.06
N LEU A 190 -48.17 -22.18 -4.21
CA LEU A 190 -47.32 -22.33 -5.39
C LEU A 190 -47.01 -20.95 -5.99
N ASN A 191 -45.74 -20.54 -5.93
CA ASN A 191 -45.20 -19.35 -6.57
C ASN A 191 -44.05 -19.76 -7.49
N ALA A 192 -44.41 -20.41 -8.60
CA ALA A 192 -43.47 -20.82 -9.62
C ALA A 192 -43.24 -19.69 -10.65
N ALA A 193 -42.05 -19.65 -11.25
CA ALA A 193 -41.81 -18.92 -12.49
C ALA A 193 -41.93 -19.87 -13.68
N ASN A 194 -42.54 -19.39 -14.77
CA ASN A 194 -42.63 -20.15 -16.02
C ASN A 194 -41.30 -20.05 -16.79
N TYR A 195 -40.72 -21.19 -17.17
CA TYR A 195 -39.44 -21.24 -17.87
C TYR A 195 -39.60 -21.77 -19.31
N GLY A 196 -38.87 -21.18 -20.25
CA GLY A 196 -38.87 -21.64 -21.64
C GLY A 196 -37.99 -22.86 -21.84
N VAL A 197 -38.42 -23.80 -22.68
CA VAL A 197 -37.63 -24.96 -23.12
C VAL A 197 -37.43 -24.87 -24.64
N SER A 198 -36.17 -24.82 -25.05
CA SER A 198 -35.73 -24.66 -26.44
C SER A 198 -34.77 -25.78 -26.86
N ILE A 199 -34.51 -25.93 -28.17
CA ILE A 199 -33.42 -26.78 -28.66
C ILE A 199 -32.14 -25.96 -28.72
N GLY A 200 -31.10 -26.41 -28.03
CA GLY A 200 -29.79 -25.78 -28.03
C GLY A 200 -28.82 -26.36 -29.06
N SER A 201 -27.60 -25.82 -29.04
CA SER A 201 -26.44 -26.34 -29.77
C SER A 201 -26.07 -27.77 -29.35
N GLN A 202 -25.30 -28.46 -30.18
CA GLN A 202 -24.58 -29.66 -29.73
C GLN A 202 -23.48 -29.21 -28.74
N ILE A 203 -23.39 -29.89 -27.60
CA ILE A 203 -22.42 -29.63 -26.53
C ILE A 203 -21.71 -30.93 -26.15
N THR A 204 -20.45 -30.82 -25.72
CA THR A 204 -19.64 -31.96 -25.27
C THR A 204 -19.79 -32.22 -23.77
N SER A 205 -19.93 -31.17 -22.97
CA SER A 205 -20.24 -31.22 -21.54
C SER A 205 -21.71 -31.63 -21.29
N PRO A 206 -22.00 -32.55 -20.35
CA PRO A 206 -23.36 -32.85 -19.88
C PRO A 206 -24.27 -31.64 -19.60
N ALA A 207 -23.72 -30.52 -19.14
CA ALA A 207 -24.42 -29.24 -19.06
C ALA A 207 -23.48 -28.03 -19.25
N ILE A 208 -24.04 -26.90 -19.70
CA ILE A 208 -23.42 -25.56 -19.67
C ILE A 208 -24.33 -24.61 -18.91
N ILE A 209 -23.80 -23.89 -17.93
CA ILE A 209 -24.54 -22.97 -17.05
C ILE A 209 -24.19 -21.53 -17.45
N ASN A 210 -25.15 -20.79 -18.00
CA ASN A 210 -24.95 -19.40 -18.42
C ASN A 210 -25.26 -18.44 -17.26
N VAL A 211 -24.26 -17.65 -16.88
CA VAL A 211 -24.30 -16.75 -15.73
C VAL A 211 -24.06 -15.32 -16.20
N THR A 212 -24.98 -14.40 -15.86
CA THR A 212 -24.80 -12.97 -16.14
C THR A 212 -24.54 -12.24 -14.82
N LEU A 213 -23.32 -11.74 -14.64
CA LEU A 213 -22.98 -10.92 -13.47
C LEU A 213 -23.57 -9.51 -13.62
N PRO A 214 -24.06 -8.87 -12.54
CA PRO A 214 -24.57 -7.49 -12.61
C PRO A 214 -23.43 -6.48 -12.81
N GLU A 215 -23.76 -5.24 -13.20
CA GLU A 215 -22.77 -4.16 -13.28
C GLU A 215 -22.34 -3.61 -11.91
N GLU A 216 -23.07 -3.95 -10.84
CA GLU A 216 -22.78 -3.53 -9.47
C GLU A 216 -21.81 -4.51 -8.76
N PRO A 217 -20.94 -4.03 -7.86
CA PRO A 217 -20.05 -4.88 -7.08
C PRO A 217 -20.81 -5.95 -6.31
N SER A 218 -20.47 -7.21 -6.56
CA SER A 218 -21.26 -8.36 -6.08
C SER A 218 -20.41 -9.62 -6.05
N SER A 219 -20.88 -10.65 -5.33
CA SER A 219 -20.27 -11.98 -5.39
C SER A 219 -21.31 -13.07 -5.25
N GLN A 220 -21.19 -14.15 -6.01
CA GLN A 220 -22.04 -15.34 -5.89
C GLN A 220 -21.17 -16.60 -5.83
N GLU A 221 -21.65 -17.58 -5.05
CA GLU A 221 -21.03 -18.88 -4.88
C GLU A 221 -21.66 -19.93 -5.81
N PHE A 222 -20.85 -20.92 -6.15
CA PHE A 222 -21.13 -21.98 -7.12
C PHE A 222 -20.51 -23.29 -6.62
N PHE A 223 -21.13 -24.41 -7.00
CA PHE A 223 -20.79 -25.74 -6.52
C PHE A 223 -20.70 -26.73 -7.68
N SER A 224 -19.83 -27.74 -7.56
CA SER A 224 -19.78 -28.87 -8.50
C SER A 224 -21.11 -29.64 -8.55
N PRO A 225 -21.42 -30.33 -9.66
CA PRO A 225 -22.54 -31.28 -9.67
C PRO A 225 -22.40 -32.32 -8.54
N ASN A 226 -23.54 -32.81 -8.04
CA ASN A 226 -23.69 -33.69 -6.87
C ASN A 226 -23.17 -33.16 -5.51
N TYR A 227 -22.56 -31.97 -5.42
CA TYR A 227 -21.94 -31.43 -4.20
C TYR A 227 -22.86 -31.52 -2.96
N PRO A 228 -22.36 -31.94 -1.76
CA PRO A 228 -20.97 -32.32 -1.45
C PRO A 228 -20.63 -33.80 -1.77
N GLY A 229 -21.50 -34.52 -2.48
CA GLY A 229 -21.16 -35.83 -3.05
C GLY A 229 -20.28 -35.71 -4.30
N SER A 230 -19.78 -36.85 -4.80
CA SER A 230 -18.83 -36.88 -5.91
C SER A 230 -19.39 -36.30 -7.20
N PHE A 231 -18.66 -35.36 -7.79
CA PHE A 231 -18.75 -35.13 -9.23
C PHE A 231 -18.38 -36.44 -9.97
N PRO A 232 -19.14 -36.90 -10.98
CA PRO A 232 -18.86 -38.20 -11.62
C PRO A 232 -17.56 -38.26 -12.39
N ASP A 233 -17.04 -39.47 -12.55
CA ASP A 233 -15.78 -39.78 -13.21
C ASP A 233 -15.84 -39.43 -14.71
N ASP A 234 -14.71 -38.93 -15.24
CA ASP A 234 -14.61 -38.32 -16.58
C ASP A 234 -15.61 -37.15 -16.84
N GLY A 235 -16.26 -36.65 -15.78
CA GLY A 235 -17.24 -35.59 -15.84
C GLY A 235 -16.67 -34.24 -16.29
N LEU A 236 -17.44 -33.51 -17.10
CA LEU A 236 -17.16 -32.14 -17.54
C LEU A 236 -18.35 -31.24 -17.25
N ILE A 237 -18.12 -30.11 -16.59
CA ILE A 237 -19.14 -29.08 -16.34
C ILE A 237 -18.57 -27.72 -16.70
N THR A 238 -19.36 -26.86 -17.35
CA THR A 238 -18.92 -25.53 -17.82
C THR A 238 -19.86 -24.44 -17.30
N TRP A 239 -19.28 -23.39 -16.75
CA TRP A 239 -19.96 -22.13 -16.44
C TRP A 239 -19.51 -21.06 -17.44
N ALA A 240 -20.45 -20.49 -18.19
CA ALA A 240 -20.20 -19.41 -19.13
C ALA A 240 -20.59 -18.08 -18.48
N PHE A 241 -19.59 -17.30 -18.07
CA PHE A 241 -19.76 -16.03 -17.37
C PHE A 241 -19.79 -14.86 -18.35
N GLN A 242 -20.94 -14.22 -18.46
CA GLN A 242 -21.12 -12.92 -19.10
C GLN A 242 -20.77 -11.81 -18.10
N VAL A 243 -19.78 -10.98 -18.44
CA VAL A 243 -19.25 -9.92 -17.59
C VAL A 243 -19.23 -8.61 -18.38
N SER A 244 -19.79 -7.53 -17.81
CA SER A 244 -19.74 -6.21 -18.44
C SER A 244 -18.30 -5.69 -18.48
N ASN A 245 -17.89 -5.11 -19.62
CA ASN A 245 -16.54 -4.56 -19.83
C ASN A 245 -16.14 -3.46 -18.81
N LYS A 246 -17.11 -2.88 -18.09
CA LYS A 246 -16.90 -1.88 -17.04
C LYS A 246 -16.40 -2.47 -15.70
N VAL A 247 -16.43 -3.80 -15.54
CA VAL A 247 -16.28 -4.50 -14.26
C VAL A 247 -15.21 -5.58 -14.39
N TYR A 248 -14.43 -5.79 -13.32
CA TYR A 248 -13.43 -6.86 -13.24
C TYR A 248 -14.00 -8.09 -12.54
N SER A 249 -13.74 -9.28 -13.08
CA SER A 249 -14.09 -10.57 -12.48
C SER A 249 -12.89 -11.22 -11.80
N SER A 250 -13.14 -11.90 -10.67
CA SER A 250 -12.15 -12.68 -9.93
C SER A 250 -12.75 -14.00 -9.44
N VAL A 251 -11.99 -15.09 -9.57
CA VAL A 251 -12.37 -16.46 -9.20
C VAL A 251 -11.63 -16.88 -7.93
N HIS A 252 -12.37 -17.26 -6.90
CA HIS A 252 -11.81 -17.69 -5.62
C HIS A 252 -12.37 -19.06 -5.23
N ILE A 253 -11.52 -20.07 -5.11
CA ILE A 253 -11.92 -21.35 -4.51
C ILE A 253 -12.10 -21.14 -3.01
N LEU A 254 -13.19 -21.69 -2.46
CA LEU A 254 -13.51 -21.63 -1.02
C LEU A 254 -13.23 -22.96 -0.33
N ASN A 255 -13.59 -24.07 -0.99
CA ASN A 255 -13.29 -25.42 -0.54
C ASN A 255 -13.24 -26.37 -1.75
N TYR A 256 -12.40 -27.41 -1.69
CA TYR A 256 -12.32 -28.44 -2.73
C TYR A 256 -11.73 -29.75 -2.18
N THR A 257 -11.96 -30.84 -2.88
CA THR A 257 -11.30 -32.14 -2.65
C THR A 257 -10.85 -32.71 -3.98
N GLU A 258 -9.63 -33.24 -4.06
CA GLU A 258 -9.06 -33.88 -5.26
C GLU A 258 -9.01 -35.41 -5.06
N PRO A 259 -9.45 -36.23 -6.04
CA PRO A 259 -9.31 -37.69 -6.01
C PRO A 259 -7.92 -38.14 -6.47
N ILE A 260 -7.62 -39.42 -6.22
CA ILE A 260 -6.44 -40.08 -6.79
C ILE A 260 -6.80 -40.55 -8.20
N CYS A 261 -6.14 -39.98 -9.20
CA CYS A 261 -6.46 -40.19 -10.61
C CYS A 261 -5.59 -41.29 -11.24
N ASP A 262 -6.22 -42.33 -11.79
CA ASP A 262 -5.53 -43.35 -12.62
C ASP A 262 -5.14 -42.79 -13.99
N THR A 263 -6.04 -42.03 -14.61
CA THR A 263 -5.82 -41.43 -15.93
C THR A 263 -6.49 -40.06 -16.06
N LYS A 264 -5.77 -39.14 -16.71
CA LYS A 264 -6.06 -37.69 -16.84
C LYS A 264 -5.94 -36.94 -15.51
N ASP A 265 -5.44 -35.71 -15.54
CA ASP A 265 -5.44 -34.84 -14.35
C ASP A 265 -6.78 -34.11 -14.21
N THR A 266 -7.29 -34.06 -12.97
CA THR A 266 -8.33 -33.10 -12.56
C THR A 266 -7.82 -31.68 -12.77
N ARG A 267 -8.62 -30.82 -13.41
CA ARG A 267 -8.19 -29.46 -13.77
C ARG A 267 -9.34 -28.47 -13.93
N MET A 268 -9.01 -27.19 -13.77
CA MET A 268 -9.85 -26.08 -14.20
C MET A 268 -9.30 -25.47 -15.50
N GLU A 269 -10.16 -25.32 -16.49
CA GLU A 269 -9.84 -24.76 -17.79
C GLU A 269 -10.62 -23.45 -18.00
N TYR A 270 -9.90 -22.39 -18.36
CA TYR A 270 -10.44 -21.05 -18.59
C TYR A 270 -10.33 -20.69 -20.06
N GLN A 271 -11.45 -20.34 -20.70
CA GLN A 271 -11.48 -19.84 -22.07
C GLN A 271 -11.76 -18.33 -22.05
N LEU A 272 -10.77 -17.53 -22.45
CA LEU A 272 -10.79 -16.07 -22.35
C LEU A 272 -10.21 -15.45 -23.63
N HIS A 273 -11.00 -14.66 -24.36
CA HIS A 273 -10.60 -14.02 -25.64
C HIS A 273 -9.94 -15.01 -26.63
N SER A 274 -10.57 -16.17 -26.85
CA SER A 274 -10.08 -17.26 -27.69
C SER A 274 -8.72 -17.87 -27.29
N LYS A 275 -8.25 -17.61 -26.06
CA LYS A 275 -7.11 -18.31 -25.45
C LYS A 275 -7.60 -19.24 -24.35
N THR A 276 -6.99 -20.42 -24.26
CA THR A 276 -7.23 -21.39 -23.20
C THR A 276 -6.10 -21.33 -22.17
N PHE A 277 -6.46 -21.34 -20.88
CA PHE A 277 -5.52 -21.44 -19.76
C PHE A 277 -5.96 -22.59 -18.85
N VAL A 278 -5.06 -23.50 -18.53
CA VAL A 278 -5.29 -24.60 -17.58
C VAL A 278 -4.63 -24.25 -16.24
N LYS A 279 -5.32 -24.53 -15.13
CA LYS A 279 -4.81 -24.43 -13.76
C LYS A 279 -5.23 -25.64 -12.92
N LYS A 280 -4.41 -26.02 -11.95
CA LYS A 280 -4.78 -26.97 -10.89
C LYS A 280 -5.68 -26.30 -9.85
N LEU A 281 -6.39 -27.07 -9.03
CA LEU A 281 -7.24 -26.51 -7.97
C LEU A 281 -6.41 -25.89 -6.83
N SER A 282 -5.23 -26.47 -6.56
CA SER A 282 -4.23 -25.97 -5.60
C SER A 282 -3.49 -24.70 -6.04
N GLU A 283 -3.63 -24.25 -7.29
CA GLU A 283 -2.95 -23.06 -7.81
C GLU A 283 -3.76 -21.77 -7.60
N ALA A 284 -3.08 -20.62 -7.61
CA ALA A 284 -3.75 -19.32 -7.59
C ALA A 284 -4.59 -19.13 -8.88
N GLN A 285 -5.91 -18.99 -8.73
CA GLN A 285 -6.89 -18.95 -9.81
C GLN A 285 -6.87 -17.66 -10.65
N LEU A 286 -7.81 -17.45 -11.57
CA LEU A 286 -7.86 -16.22 -12.37
C LEU A 286 -8.45 -15.05 -11.56
N SER A 287 -7.63 -14.05 -11.30
CA SER A 287 -8.00 -12.81 -10.61
C SER A 287 -7.98 -11.61 -11.57
N GLU A 288 -8.85 -10.64 -11.30
CA GLU A 288 -8.84 -9.28 -11.88
C GLU A 288 -8.72 -9.20 -13.42
N HIS A 289 -9.57 -9.94 -14.12
CA HIS A 289 -9.70 -9.88 -15.58
C HIS A 289 -10.97 -9.15 -16.01
N GLN A 290 -11.05 -8.75 -17.28
CA GLN A 290 -12.22 -8.09 -17.90
C GLN A 290 -12.79 -8.96 -19.02
N GLY A 291 -14.08 -8.78 -19.29
CA GLY A 291 -14.81 -9.44 -20.36
C GLY A 291 -15.30 -10.85 -20.00
N SER A 292 -16.20 -11.37 -20.83
CA SER A 292 -16.82 -12.68 -20.64
C SER A 292 -15.84 -13.84 -20.80
N PHE A 293 -16.03 -14.91 -20.03
CA PHE A 293 -15.15 -16.08 -20.01
C PHE A 293 -15.92 -17.36 -19.72
N ASN A 294 -15.42 -18.50 -20.22
CA ASN A 294 -15.89 -19.81 -19.80
C ASN A 294 -14.93 -20.39 -18.77
N LEU A 295 -15.48 -21.05 -17.75
CA LEU A 295 -14.75 -21.86 -16.77
C LEU A 295 -15.29 -23.29 -16.86
N SER A 296 -14.41 -24.26 -17.09
CA SER A 296 -14.74 -25.68 -17.10
C SER A 296 -14.00 -26.42 -15.98
N LEU A 297 -14.71 -27.26 -15.24
CA LEU A 297 -14.11 -28.24 -14.33
C LEU A 297 -14.19 -29.62 -15.00
N GLN A 298 -13.05 -30.29 -15.11
CA GLN A 298 -12.96 -31.67 -15.57
C GLN A 298 -12.48 -32.60 -14.44
N ASN A 299 -13.23 -33.68 -14.20
CA ASN A 299 -12.81 -34.80 -13.36
C ASN A 299 -11.90 -35.76 -14.13
N CYS A 300 -11.10 -36.53 -13.40
CA CYS A 300 -10.33 -37.65 -13.94
C CYS A 300 -11.12 -38.97 -13.88
N ASN A 301 -10.44 -40.07 -14.24
CA ASN A 301 -10.88 -41.42 -13.87
C ASN A 301 -10.18 -41.82 -12.56
N VAL A 302 -10.94 -42.27 -11.57
CA VAL A 302 -10.51 -42.41 -10.17
C VAL A 302 -10.04 -43.84 -9.87
N ASP A 303 -8.94 -43.98 -9.12
CA ASP A 303 -8.49 -45.29 -8.63
C ASP A 303 -9.56 -45.91 -7.71
N THR A 304 -10.10 -47.04 -8.15
CA THR A 304 -11.14 -47.82 -7.44
C THR A 304 -10.59 -48.71 -6.33
N GLN A 305 -9.27 -48.84 -6.19
CA GLN A 305 -8.62 -49.68 -5.18
C GLN A 305 -8.29 -48.92 -3.89
N SER A 306 -8.17 -47.58 -3.94
CA SER A 306 -7.95 -46.73 -2.76
C SER A 306 -9.24 -46.10 -2.24
N SER A 307 -9.28 -45.80 -0.94
CA SER A 307 -10.37 -45.03 -0.32
C SER A 307 -10.20 -43.53 -0.60
N SER A 308 -10.08 -43.18 -1.88
CA SER A 308 -9.76 -41.84 -2.34
C SER A 308 -10.95 -40.86 -2.17
N THR A 309 -10.64 -39.59 -1.94
CA THR A 309 -11.63 -38.54 -1.71
C THR A 309 -12.23 -38.04 -3.01
N SER A 310 -13.53 -38.25 -3.20
CA SER A 310 -14.32 -37.74 -4.33
C SER A 310 -14.02 -36.30 -4.74
N LEU A 311 -14.06 -35.99 -6.04
CA LEU A 311 -13.94 -34.61 -6.52
C LEU A 311 -15.13 -33.77 -6.09
N THR A 312 -14.86 -32.70 -5.33
CA THR A 312 -15.83 -31.65 -5.01
C THR A 312 -15.21 -30.27 -5.22
N LEU A 313 -16.02 -29.29 -5.60
CA LEU A 313 -15.60 -27.90 -5.73
C LEU A 313 -16.68 -26.95 -5.21
N HIS A 314 -16.27 -26.00 -4.37
CA HIS A 314 -17.04 -24.84 -3.93
C HIS A 314 -16.20 -23.58 -4.18
N PHE A 315 -16.73 -22.68 -5.01
CA PHE A 315 -16.01 -21.48 -5.45
C PHE A 315 -16.93 -20.26 -5.50
N LYS A 316 -16.31 -19.08 -5.46
CA LYS A 316 -16.97 -17.78 -5.51
C LYS A 316 -16.45 -16.96 -6.68
N ILE A 317 -17.37 -16.39 -7.44
CA ILE A 317 -17.07 -15.36 -8.43
C ILE A 317 -17.40 -14.00 -7.81
N SER A 318 -16.46 -13.07 -7.90
CA SER A 318 -16.65 -11.68 -7.47
C SER A 318 -16.54 -10.74 -8.66
N ALA A 319 -17.50 -9.83 -8.78
CA ALA A 319 -17.52 -8.72 -9.72
C ALA A 319 -17.15 -7.44 -8.97
N ILE A 320 -16.10 -6.74 -9.43
CA ILE A 320 -15.48 -5.60 -8.73
C ILE A 320 -15.40 -4.42 -9.69
N ARG A 321 -15.99 -3.28 -9.30
CA ARG A 321 -15.83 -2.01 -10.02
C ARG A 321 -14.54 -1.32 -9.58
N ARG A 322 -13.49 -1.48 -10.38
CA ARG A 322 -12.21 -0.77 -10.22
C ARG A 322 -12.30 0.67 -10.76
N GLY A 323 -11.38 1.54 -10.35
CA GLY A 323 -11.21 2.88 -10.88
C GLY A 323 -10.64 2.92 -12.30
N SER A 324 -10.48 4.14 -12.84
CA SER A 324 -9.93 4.35 -14.18
C SER A 324 -8.45 3.95 -14.27
N GLU A 325 -8.09 3.12 -15.24
CA GLU A 325 -6.70 2.72 -15.48
C GLU A 325 -5.85 3.89 -15.97
N VAL A 326 -4.96 4.38 -15.10
CA VAL A 326 -3.97 5.41 -15.44
C VAL A 326 -2.87 4.76 -16.25
N ARG A 327 -2.84 5.04 -17.56
CA ARG A 327 -1.82 4.53 -18.49
C ARG A 327 -0.68 5.52 -18.65
N CYS A 328 0.55 5.03 -18.61
CA CYS A 328 1.77 5.81 -18.74
C CYS A 328 2.72 5.13 -19.74
N THR A 329 3.12 5.86 -20.78
CA THR A 329 4.14 5.42 -21.73
C THR A 329 5.47 6.00 -21.30
N VAL A 330 6.44 5.15 -21.01
CA VAL A 330 7.79 5.54 -20.54
C VAL A 330 8.78 5.25 -21.66
N ASP A 331 9.45 6.29 -22.18
CA ASP A 331 10.39 6.15 -23.32
C ASP A 331 11.85 6.36 -22.88
N LEU A 332 12.53 5.24 -22.61
CA LEU A 332 13.94 5.24 -22.25
C LEU A 332 14.87 4.99 -23.45
N LYS A 333 14.42 5.13 -24.71
CA LYS A 333 15.25 4.92 -25.92
C LYS A 333 16.52 5.78 -25.97
N ARG A 334 16.49 6.97 -25.37
CA ARG A 334 17.64 7.91 -25.33
C ARG A 334 18.51 7.76 -24.09
N GLU A 335 18.01 7.08 -23.07
CA GLU A 335 18.72 6.83 -21.82
C GLU A 335 19.55 5.56 -21.92
N LYS A 336 20.77 5.59 -21.37
CA LYS A 336 21.72 4.47 -21.38
C LYS A 336 21.91 3.92 -19.97
N ALA A 337 21.84 2.60 -19.85
CA ALA A 337 22.08 1.86 -18.60
C ALA A 337 21.31 2.40 -17.36
N LEU A 338 20.12 2.93 -17.61
CA LEU A 338 19.12 3.34 -16.63
C LEU A 338 18.12 2.20 -16.39
N GLN A 339 17.68 2.04 -15.14
CA GLN A 339 16.62 1.14 -14.73
C GLN A 339 15.72 1.86 -13.72
N ILE A 340 14.40 1.79 -13.92
CA ILE A 340 13.41 2.32 -12.98
C ILE A 340 12.62 1.12 -12.45
N LEU A 341 12.64 0.95 -11.14
CA LEU A 341 11.95 -0.12 -10.43
C LEU A 341 10.76 0.48 -9.68
N ILE A 342 9.54 0.03 -9.98
CA ILE A 342 8.32 0.45 -9.30
C ILE A 342 7.77 -0.75 -8.53
N MET A 343 7.56 -0.62 -7.22
CA MET A 343 7.18 -1.71 -6.33
C MET A 343 5.93 -1.38 -5.51
N LYS A 344 5.02 -2.35 -5.34
CA LYS A 344 3.92 -2.26 -4.36
C LYS A 344 4.47 -2.32 -2.93
N LYS A 345 4.35 -1.22 -2.17
CA LYS A 345 4.71 -1.12 -0.75
C LYS A 345 3.93 -2.11 0.13
N LYS A 346 2.70 -2.43 -0.27
CA LYS A 346 1.84 -3.48 0.32
C LYS A 346 1.44 -4.45 -0.79
N PRO A 347 2.03 -5.66 -0.91
CA PRO A 347 1.69 -6.59 -1.99
C PRO A 347 0.20 -6.96 -2.06
N LYS A 348 -0.46 -7.05 -0.88
CA LYS A 348 -1.90 -7.35 -0.72
C LYS A 348 -2.85 -6.14 -0.83
N SER A 349 -2.39 -4.94 -1.23
CA SER A 349 -3.31 -3.81 -1.45
C SER A 349 -4.09 -3.93 -2.77
N ASP A 350 -5.23 -3.25 -2.87
CA ASP A 350 -6.05 -3.15 -4.08
C ASP A 350 -5.37 -2.49 -5.28
N CYS A 351 -4.31 -1.71 -5.05
CA CYS A 351 -3.50 -1.10 -6.10
C CYS A 351 -2.96 -2.16 -7.10
N ILE A 352 -3.41 -2.11 -8.35
CA ILE A 352 -2.91 -2.98 -9.43
C ILE A 352 -1.84 -2.21 -10.22
N LEU A 353 -0.61 -2.71 -10.17
CA LEU A 353 0.49 -2.29 -11.01
C LEU A 353 0.60 -3.26 -12.20
N LYS A 354 0.63 -2.73 -13.44
CA LYS A 354 0.85 -3.53 -14.64
C LYS A 354 2.04 -3.02 -15.45
N LEU A 355 2.80 -3.95 -16.02
CA LEU A 355 3.86 -3.70 -17.01
C LEU A 355 3.52 -4.43 -18.31
N ASN A 356 3.44 -3.69 -19.41
CA ASN A 356 3.03 -4.17 -20.74
C ASN A 356 1.73 -5.00 -20.69
N SER A 357 0.72 -4.46 -19.99
CA SER A 357 -0.59 -5.05 -19.69
C SER A 357 -0.63 -6.26 -18.74
N LEU A 358 0.51 -6.76 -18.26
CA LEU A 358 0.57 -7.86 -17.27
C LEU A 358 0.66 -7.31 -15.85
N ALA A 359 -0.21 -7.77 -14.94
CA ALA A 359 -0.18 -7.39 -13.53
C ALA A 359 1.06 -7.98 -12.81
N GLN A 360 1.77 -7.14 -12.07
CA GLN A 360 3.04 -7.48 -11.41
C GLN A 360 3.17 -6.75 -10.06
N GLN A 361 3.80 -7.38 -9.06
CA GLN A 361 4.08 -6.72 -7.77
C GLN A 361 5.22 -5.69 -7.89
N THR A 362 6.11 -5.90 -8.85
CA THR A 362 7.27 -5.06 -9.17
C THR A 362 7.38 -4.92 -10.68
N ALA A 363 7.32 -3.69 -11.20
CA ALA A 363 7.54 -3.39 -12.60
C ALA A 363 8.98 -2.88 -12.81
N THR A 364 9.74 -3.57 -13.66
CA THR A 364 11.14 -3.22 -13.98
C THR A 364 11.21 -2.61 -15.37
N ILE A 365 11.39 -1.29 -15.45
CA ILE A 365 11.59 -0.56 -16.70
C ILE A 365 13.09 -0.47 -16.98
N THR A 366 13.52 -0.83 -18.20
CA THR A 366 14.93 -0.78 -18.61
C THR A 366 15.16 0.24 -19.71
N ALA A 367 16.36 0.84 -19.73
CA ALA A 367 16.89 1.64 -20.82
C ALA A 367 16.72 1.02 -22.23
N GLU A 368 16.86 1.87 -23.24
CA GLU A 368 16.86 1.51 -24.68
C GLU A 368 15.52 0.94 -25.19
N LYS A 369 14.45 1.01 -24.39
CA LYS A 369 13.10 0.51 -24.70
C LYS A 369 12.01 1.52 -24.34
N ILE A 370 10.88 1.43 -25.04
CA ILE A 370 9.59 1.95 -24.56
C ILE A 370 8.95 0.87 -23.71
N SER A 371 8.33 1.26 -22.59
CA SER A 371 7.48 0.39 -21.76
C SER A 371 6.14 1.04 -21.48
N PHE A 372 5.09 0.23 -21.44
CA PHE A 372 3.75 0.68 -21.08
C PHE A 372 3.46 0.26 -19.65
N VAL A 373 3.41 1.22 -18.73
CA VAL A 373 3.05 1.00 -17.33
C VAL A 373 1.59 1.44 -17.15
N SER A 374 0.82 0.71 -16.35
CA SER A 374 -0.48 1.22 -15.93
C SER A 374 -0.78 0.89 -14.47
N PHE A 375 -1.63 1.74 -13.89
CA PHE A 375 -1.98 1.74 -12.48
C PHE A 375 -3.50 1.77 -12.33
N ILE A 376 -4.06 0.98 -11.41
CA ILE A 376 -5.48 0.95 -11.07
C ILE A 376 -5.58 0.97 -9.54
N ASP A 377 -6.47 1.79 -8.98
CA ASP A 377 -6.68 1.94 -7.53
C ASP A 377 -5.40 2.20 -6.69
N CYS A 378 -4.39 2.78 -7.31
CA CYS A 378 -3.10 3.10 -6.68
C CYS A 378 -3.00 4.57 -6.27
N LYS A 379 -2.50 4.84 -5.06
CA LYS A 379 -2.03 6.17 -4.65
C LYS A 379 -0.50 6.25 -4.75
N GLU A 380 0.07 7.46 -4.65
CA GLU A 380 1.53 7.62 -4.54
C GLU A 380 2.11 6.93 -3.29
N GLU A 381 1.36 6.86 -2.19
CA GLU A 381 1.78 6.24 -0.93
C GLU A 381 1.85 4.71 -0.95
N ASP A 382 1.19 4.06 -1.92
CA ASP A 382 1.18 2.60 -2.12
C ASP A 382 2.36 2.08 -2.96
N LEU A 383 3.06 2.98 -3.66
CA LEU A 383 4.08 2.66 -4.65
C LEU A 383 5.43 3.28 -4.27
N ILE A 384 6.47 2.44 -4.25
CA ILE A 384 7.86 2.84 -4.04
C ILE A 384 8.57 2.82 -5.39
N ILE A 385 9.35 3.87 -5.67
CA ILE A 385 10.20 3.95 -6.87
C ILE A 385 11.67 3.98 -6.45
N THR A 386 12.46 3.07 -7.01
CA THR A 386 13.92 3.06 -6.92
C THR A 386 14.50 3.22 -8.32
N ILE A 387 15.48 4.10 -8.49
CA ILE A 387 16.08 4.40 -9.80
C ILE A 387 17.56 4.05 -9.79
N ASN A 388 17.98 3.08 -10.61
CA ASN A 388 19.38 2.65 -10.70
C ASN A 388 19.96 3.13 -12.02
N LYS A 389 21.05 3.91 -12.00
CA LYS A 389 21.76 4.35 -13.21
C LYS A 389 23.22 3.89 -13.16
N THR A 390 23.65 3.16 -14.18
CA THR A 390 24.98 2.55 -14.23
C THR A 390 25.90 3.34 -15.16
N ILE A 391 27.03 3.82 -14.64
CA ILE A 391 28.06 4.54 -15.41
C ILE A 391 29.30 3.64 -15.45
N LYS A 392 29.71 3.22 -16.64
CA LYS A 392 30.82 2.29 -16.88
C LYS A 392 31.88 2.92 -17.77
N CYS A 393 33.15 2.78 -17.40
CA CYS A 393 34.31 3.22 -18.17
C CYS A 393 35.41 2.13 -18.15
N GLN A 394 35.99 1.80 -19.32
CA GLN A 394 37.02 0.76 -19.42
C GLN A 394 38.45 1.32 -19.34
N GLN A 395 38.75 2.45 -19.99
CA GLN A 395 40.03 3.16 -19.87
C GLN A 395 39.81 4.63 -19.53
N LEU A 396 40.77 5.22 -18.80
CA LEU A 396 40.77 6.64 -18.41
C LEU A 396 40.66 7.66 -19.57
N ARG A 397 40.82 7.23 -20.83
CA ARG A 397 40.61 8.06 -22.03
C ARG A 397 39.17 8.01 -22.56
N ASP A 398 38.46 6.93 -22.28
CA ASP A 398 37.09 6.66 -22.73
C ASP A 398 36.05 7.18 -21.73
N CYS A 399 36.50 7.52 -20.52
CA CYS A 399 35.65 8.09 -19.48
C CYS A 399 35.16 9.48 -19.92
N PRO A 400 33.85 9.77 -19.84
CA PRO A 400 33.32 11.08 -20.24
C PRO A 400 33.87 12.22 -19.36
N SER A 401 33.92 13.42 -19.94
CA SER A 401 34.06 14.68 -19.22
C SER A 401 33.08 14.77 -18.03
N PRO A 402 33.45 15.40 -16.90
CA PRO A 402 32.86 15.21 -15.57
C PRO A 402 31.34 15.00 -15.56
N GLY A 403 30.93 13.77 -15.27
CA GLY A 403 29.55 13.30 -15.38
C GLY A 403 28.68 13.87 -14.27
N SER A 404 27.57 14.52 -14.62
CA SER A 404 26.65 15.15 -13.67
C SER A 404 25.63 14.13 -13.14
N LEU A 405 25.68 13.82 -11.84
CA LEU A 405 24.69 12.99 -11.16
C LEU A 405 23.43 13.82 -10.89
N ARG A 406 22.37 13.50 -11.64
CA ARG A 406 21.03 14.10 -11.54
C ARG A 406 19.99 13.02 -11.31
N VAL A 407 18.93 13.36 -10.61
CA VAL A 407 17.71 12.53 -10.56
C VAL A 407 17.09 12.51 -11.96
N PRO A 408 16.86 11.34 -12.58
CA PRO A 408 16.21 11.27 -13.89
C PRO A 408 14.77 11.81 -13.86
N SER A 409 14.37 12.53 -14.90
CA SER A 409 13.05 13.13 -15.00
C SER A 409 11.97 12.09 -15.32
N LEU A 410 11.23 11.65 -14.30
CA LEU A 410 10.09 10.75 -14.43
C LEU A 410 8.88 11.46 -15.06
N GLU A 411 8.28 10.85 -16.08
CA GLU A 411 7.05 11.31 -16.72
C GLU A 411 5.93 11.52 -15.69
N LYS A 412 5.11 12.57 -15.85
CA LYS A 412 4.10 12.97 -14.85
C LYS A 412 3.10 11.86 -14.50
N CYS A 413 2.84 10.93 -15.42
CA CYS A 413 1.93 9.81 -15.23
C CYS A 413 2.49 8.65 -14.39
N ILE A 414 3.80 8.63 -14.07
CA ILE A 414 4.37 7.66 -13.14
C ILE A 414 3.92 8.03 -11.72
N MET A 415 3.24 7.11 -11.03
CA MET A 415 2.83 7.26 -9.64
C MET A 415 3.78 6.51 -8.69
N GLY A 416 4.00 7.08 -7.50
CA GLY A 416 4.82 6.50 -6.44
C GLY A 416 5.86 7.49 -5.87
N VAL A 417 6.30 7.22 -4.64
CA VAL A 417 7.35 7.99 -3.98
C VAL A 417 8.73 7.48 -4.41
N VAL A 418 9.56 8.37 -4.95
CA VAL A 418 10.98 8.07 -5.22
C VAL A 418 11.73 7.98 -3.89
N GLN A 419 11.98 6.75 -3.44
CA GLN A 419 12.63 6.46 -2.16
C GLN A 419 14.16 6.57 -2.27
N GLU A 420 14.74 6.10 -3.37
CA GLU A 420 16.18 6.15 -3.59
C GLU A 420 16.54 6.25 -5.07
N VAL A 421 17.61 6.99 -5.35
CA VAL A 421 18.30 6.98 -6.66
C VAL A 421 19.73 6.51 -6.44
N GLN A 422 20.13 5.40 -7.07
CA GLN A 422 21.46 4.82 -6.98
C GLN A 422 22.24 5.04 -8.29
N TRP A 423 23.47 5.52 -8.20
CA TRP A 423 24.43 5.58 -9.29
C TRP A 423 25.57 4.60 -9.01
N HIS A 424 25.63 3.53 -9.80
CA HIS A 424 26.73 2.56 -9.75
C HIS A 424 27.83 3.01 -10.72
N LEU A 425 28.98 3.38 -10.18
CA LEU A 425 30.13 3.91 -10.89
C LEU A 425 31.17 2.80 -11.01
N TYR A 426 31.49 2.37 -12.22
CA TYR A 426 32.54 1.37 -12.49
C TYR A 426 33.61 1.98 -13.40
N GLY A 427 34.80 2.20 -12.84
CA GLY A 427 35.95 2.76 -13.51
C GLY A 427 36.97 1.71 -13.97
N PRO A 428 38.08 2.15 -14.57
CA PRO A 428 39.19 1.28 -14.94
C PRO A 428 39.83 0.64 -13.71
N GLN A 429 40.32 -0.60 -13.84
CA GLN A 429 41.19 -1.20 -12.82
C GLN A 429 42.43 -0.32 -12.60
N HIS A 430 42.76 0.00 -11.35
CA HIS A 430 43.75 1.02 -10.94
C HIS A 430 43.39 2.48 -11.26
N GLY A 431 42.10 2.77 -11.48
CA GLY A 431 41.54 4.12 -11.40
C GLY A 431 41.09 4.48 -9.97
N ALA A 432 40.90 5.78 -9.74
CA ALA A 432 40.26 6.34 -8.56
C ALA A 432 39.06 7.21 -9.00
N VAL A 433 38.08 7.40 -8.13
CA VAL A 433 36.89 8.23 -8.40
C VAL A 433 36.98 9.55 -7.64
N GLU A 434 36.65 10.63 -8.32
CA GLU A 434 36.59 11.98 -7.78
C GLU A 434 35.15 12.50 -7.84
N LEU A 435 34.68 13.02 -6.71
CA LEU A 435 33.33 13.57 -6.51
C LEU A 435 33.46 15.06 -6.15
N LEU A 436 32.82 15.91 -6.94
CA LEU A 436 32.80 17.37 -6.79
C LEU A 436 31.37 17.83 -6.48
N SER A 437 31.19 18.68 -5.47
CA SER A 437 29.85 19.18 -5.13
C SER A 437 29.34 20.16 -6.19
N SER A 438 28.20 19.86 -6.80
CA SER A 438 27.59 20.77 -7.79
C SER A 438 26.87 21.97 -7.14
N ALA A 439 26.49 21.83 -5.87
CA ALA A 439 25.87 22.87 -5.05
C ALA A 439 26.88 23.58 -4.12
N GLY A 440 28.15 23.65 -4.53
CA GLY A 440 29.24 24.34 -3.82
C GLY A 440 30.13 23.41 -3.00
N SER A 441 29.66 22.99 -1.82
CA SER A 441 30.38 22.12 -0.88
C SER A 441 29.42 21.24 -0.07
N LEU A 442 29.92 20.08 0.38
CA LEU A 442 29.18 19.10 1.17
C LEU A 442 29.43 19.25 2.68
N GLN A 443 28.41 18.95 3.48
CA GLN A 443 28.50 18.69 4.91
C GLN A 443 28.48 17.18 5.12
N GLN A 444 29.29 16.67 6.05
CA GLN A 444 29.25 15.27 6.46
C GLN A 444 28.21 15.10 7.59
N SER A 445 27.35 14.10 7.49
CA SER A 445 26.35 13.79 8.52
C SER A 445 27.03 13.08 9.69
N VAL A 446 26.95 13.67 10.88
CA VAL A 446 27.53 13.11 12.12
C VAL A 446 26.57 13.32 13.30
N PRO A 447 26.66 12.51 14.37
CA PRO A 447 25.85 12.72 15.58
C PRO A 447 25.98 14.15 16.11
N GLY A 448 24.85 14.83 16.33
CA GLY A 448 24.79 16.24 16.73
C GLY A 448 24.87 17.27 15.59
N HIS A 449 25.23 16.88 14.36
CA HIS A 449 25.15 17.73 13.15
C HIS A 449 24.53 16.92 12.00
N THR A 450 23.23 16.65 12.11
CA THR A 450 22.48 15.82 11.15
C THR A 450 22.01 16.61 9.92
N CYS A 451 21.97 15.95 8.76
CA CYS A 451 21.51 16.51 7.49
C CYS A 451 19.97 16.71 7.46
N ASN A 452 19.48 17.73 8.15
CA ASN A 452 18.05 18.02 8.25
C ASN A 452 17.55 18.80 7.03
N ASN A 453 16.38 18.40 6.48
CA ASN A 453 15.63 19.12 5.44
C ASN A 453 16.31 19.23 4.05
N THR A 454 17.20 18.31 3.67
CA THR A 454 17.81 18.22 2.33
C THR A 454 17.73 16.80 1.73
N VAL A 455 18.32 16.58 0.56
CA VAL A 455 18.73 15.23 0.14
C VAL A 455 19.85 14.72 1.06
N LEU A 456 19.87 13.42 1.32
CA LEU A 456 20.97 12.70 1.96
C LEU A 456 21.70 11.87 0.90
N LEU A 457 23.00 12.08 0.76
CA LEU A 457 23.89 11.42 -0.19
C LEU A 457 24.76 10.40 0.55
N THR A 458 24.56 9.11 0.30
CA THR A 458 25.43 8.03 0.81
C THR A 458 26.47 7.67 -0.25
N VAL A 459 27.73 7.50 0.15
CA VAL A 459 28.81 7.03 -0.73
C VAL A 459 29.41 5.77 -0.14
N SER A 460 29.50 4.69 -0.92
CA SER A 460 30.00 3.38 -0.47
C SER A 460 30.85 2.68 -1.53
N GLU A 461 31.80 1.85 -1.08
CA GLU A 461 32.61 0.99 -1.95
C GLU A 461 31.78 -0.20 -2.47
N TYR A 462 32.00 -0.59 -3.72
CA TYR A 462 31.34 -1.75 -4.33
C TYR A 462 32.02 -3.06 -3.88
N GLU A 463 31.87 -3.40 -2.60
CA GLU A 463 32.40 -4.62 -1.98
C GLU A 463 31.32 -5.41 -1.23
N PRO A 464 31.51 -6.73 -0.99
CA PRO A 464 30.52 -7.58 -0.31
C PRO A 464 30.14 -7.14 1.12
N GLN A 465 30.95 -6.28 1.76
CA GLN A 465 30.68 -5.73 3.10
C GLN A 465 30.18 -4.27 3.07
N GLY A 466 30.02 -3.67 1.88
CA GLY A 466 29.33 -2.38 1.69
C GLY A 466 29.92 -1.19 2.47
N VAL A 467 31.25 -1.13 2.62
CA VAL A 467 31.92 -0.11 3.45
C VAL A 467 31.53 1.29 2.98
N THR A 468 30.89 2.05 3.89
CA THR A 468 30.34 3.38 3.61
C THR A 468 31.43 4.43 3.84
N VAL A 469 31.86 5.10 2.78
CA VAL A 469 32.83 6.21 2.82
C VAL A 469 32.26 7.38 3.63
N GLY A 470 30.95 7.62 3.53
CA GLY A 470 30.24 8.55 4.41
C GLY A 470 28.82 8.86 3.95
N GLN A 471 28.10 9.60 4.80
CA GLN A 471 26.84 10.25 4.47
C GLN A 471 27.05 11.76 4.42
N PHE A 472 26.45 12.42 3.44
CA PHE A 472 26.66 13.83 3.15
C PHE A 472 25.37 14.56 2.75
N CYS A 473 25.35 15.87 2.92
CA CYS A 473 24.33 16.76 2.38
C CYS A 473 24.96 18.01 1.74
N PRO A 474 24.23 18.77 0.90
CA PRO A 474 24.70 20.05 0.37
C PRO A 474 24.96 21.11 1.47
N GLN A 475 25.62 22.21 1.10
CA GLN A 475 25.85 23.44 1.88
C GLN A 475 26.88 23.40 3.03
N GLY A 476 27.82 22.44 3.02
CA GLY A 476 28.92 22.38 4.00
C GLY A 476 30.25 22.99 3.55
N ALA A 477 31.35 22.31 3.85
CA ALA A 477 32.73 22.77 3.63
C ALA A 477 33.62 21.77 2.85
N ILE A 478 33.20 20.50 2.67
CA ILE A 478 33.92 19.50 1.88
C ILE A 478 33.62 19.76 0.40
N HIS A 479 34.54 20.41 -0.30
CA HIS A 479 34.35 20.78 -1.70
C HIS A 479 34.51 19.58 -2.65
N LYS A 480 35.46 18.69 -2.33
CA LYS A 480 35.87 17.56 -3.18
C LYS A 480 36.21 16.32 -2.36
N ILE A 481 35.85 15.15 -2.87
CA ILE A 481 36.19 13.82 -2.30
C ILE A 481 36.87 13.01 -3.40
N GLN A 482 37.98 12.34 -3.10
CA GLN A 482 38.67 11.41 -3.99
C GLN A 482 38.82 10.06 -3.30
N ILE A 483 38.50 8.96 -3.98
CA ILE A 483 38.39 7.60 -3.43
C ILE A 483 39.21 6.66 -4.32
N ASN A 484 40.18 5.94 -3.73
CA ASN A 484 41.15 5.11 -4.46
C ASN A 484 40.61 3.72 -4.85
N VAL A 485 39.35 3.66 -5.25
CA VAL A 485 38.63 2.44 -5.61
C VAL A 485 37.94 2.67 -6.94
N ALA A 486 38.12 1.74 -7.88
CA ALA A 486 37.57 1.85 -9.23
C ALA A 486 36.02 1.79 -9.25
N ASN A 487 35.42 1.04 -8.31
CA ASN A 487 33.99 0.76 -8.28
C ASN A 487 33.37 1.29 -6.99
N ILE A 488 32.45 2.26 -7.09
CA ILE A 488 31.70 2.81 -5.94
C ILE A 488 30.21 2.93 -6.28
N THR A 489 29.36 2.96 -5.26
CA THR A 489 27.97 3.38 -5.39
C THR A 489 27.77 4.71 -4.67
N VAL A 490 27.05 5.62 -5.33
CA VAL A 490 26.48 6.81 -4.70
C VAL A 490 24.97 6.61 -4.65
N SER A 491 24.31 6.87 -3.53
CA SER A 491 22.85 6.91 -3.48
C SER A 491 22.32 8.22 -2.89
N ALA A 492 21.17 8.66 -3.40
CA ALA A 492 20.42 9.80 -2.91
C ALA A 492 19.09 9.34 -2.32
N SER A 493 18.81 9.73 -1.08
CA SER A 493 17.57 9.46 -0.35
C SER A 493 16.95 10.77 0.18
N PRO A 494 15.61 10.85 0.36
CA PRO A 494 14.95 12.06 0.85
C PRO A 494 15.08 12.19 2.38
N ALA A 495 15.56 13.33 2.87
CA ALA A 495 15.49 13.70 4.28
C ALA A 495 14.60 14.93 4.50
N GLY A 496 13.95 15.02 5.67
CA GLY A 496 13.04 16.12 6.02
C GLY A 496 11.91 16.37 5.01
N GLY A 497 11.29 15.31 4.48
CA GLY A 497 10.03 15.38 3.70
C GLY A 497 10.13 15.88 2.25
N LYS A 498 11.32 16.24 1.74
CA LYS A 498 11.48 16.70 0.35
C LYS A 498 11.57 15.51 -0.61
N SER A 499 10.59 15.38 -1.52
CA SER A 499 10.60 14.33 -2.57
C SER A 499 11.73 14.56 -3.59
N LEU A 500 12.52 13.51 -3.85
CA LEU A 500 13.62 13.52 -4.83
C LEU A 500 13.18 13.91 -6.24
N ARG A 501 11.92 13.63 -6.60
CA ARG A 501 11.32 13.98 -7.91
C ARG A 501 11.28 15.48 -8.20
N ARG A 502 11.46 16.33 -7.16
CA ARG A 502 11.54 17.80 -7.29
C ARG A 502 12.97 18.33 -7.45
N ILE A 503 13.99 17.47 -7.41
CA ILE A 503 15.40 17.87 -7.54
C ILE A 503 15.80 17.75 -9.01
N THR A 504 15.82 18.89 -9.72
CA THR A 504 16.24 18.96 -11.12
C THR A 504 17.75 19.17 -11.32
N ASP A 505 18.42 19.68 -10.29
CA ASP A 505 19.82 20.11 -10.35
C ASP A 505 20.81 18.94 -10.26
N SER A 506 22.05 19.23 -10.67
CA SER A 506 23.18 18.35 -10.40
C SER A 506 23.45 18.28 -8.90
N LEU A 507 23.56 17.07 -8.36
CA LEU A 507 23.93 16.84 -6.97
C LEU A 507 25.46 16.78 -6.84
N LEU A 508 26.09 15.95 -7.66
CA LEU A 508 27.55 15.79 -7.73
C LEU A 508 28.01 15.79 -9.20
N GLN A 509 29.24 16.22 -9.44
CA GLN A 509 30.00 15.87 -10.64
C GLN A 509 30.96 14.72 -10.32
N VAL A 510 31.14 13.80 -11.27
CA VAL A 510 31.96 12.60 -11.16
C VAL A 510 33.06 12.63 -12.22
N SER A 511 34.31 12.53 -11.79
CA SER A 511 35.48 12.31 -12.64
C SER A 511 36.13 10.97 -12.29
N PHE A 512 36.56 10.22 -13.29
CA PHE A 512 37.50 9.11 -13.10
C PHE A 512 38.91 9.65 -13.26
N ILE A 513 39.78 9.40 -12.29
CA ILE A 513 41.16 9.90 -12.22
C ILE A 513 42.14 8.73 -12.06
N LYS A 514 43.44 9.01 -12.21
CA LYS A 514 44.51 8.04 -11.90
C LYS A 514 44.49 7.71 -10.41
N SER A 515 44.87 6.48 -10.04
CA SER A 515 45.03 6.08 -8.64
C SER A 515 45.91 7.06 -7.84
N ILE A 516 45.51 7.30 -6.60
CA ILE A 516 46.15 8.18 -5.62
C ILE A 516 46.98 7.33 -4.62
N LYS A 517 47.74 7.94 -3.70
CA LYS A 517 48.55 7.20 -2.71
C LYS A 517 47.75 6.81 -1.47
N GLU A 518 46.90 7.72 -1.02
CA GLU A 518 45.95 7.56 0.07
C GLU A 518 44.73 6.74 -0.41
N HIS A 519 43.96 6.14 0.50
CA HIS A 519 42.68 5.52 0.12
C HIS A 519 41.59 6.58 -0.12
N TYR A 520 41.63 7.67 0.66
CA TYR A 520 40.66 8.77 0.55
C TYR A 520 41.35 10.12 0.70
N ILE A 521 41.00 11.10 -0.14
CA ILE A 521 41.43 12.50 -0.01
C ILE A 521 40.21 13.40 -0.03
N PHE A 522 40.05 14.22 1.01
CA PHE A 522 38.99 15.22 1.14
C PHE A 522 39.60 16.62 1.03
N THR A 523 39.09 17.44 0.11
CA THR A 523 39.43 18.88 0.05
C THR A 523 38.40 19.67 0.83
N VAL A 524 38.84 20.37 1.87
CA VAL A 524 37.99 21.10 2.81
C VAL A 524 38.29 22.60 2.70
N LEU A 525 37.24 23.39 2.47
CA LEU A 525 37.26 24.84 2.40
C LEU A 525 36.40 25.38 3.56
N PRO A 526 36.93 25.42 4.81
CA PRO A 526 36.19 25.92 5.95
C PRO A 526 35.93 27.43 5.85
N LYS A 527 34.82 27.88 6.45
CA LYS A 527 34.44 29.30 6.52
C LYS A 527 34.91 29.90 7.86
N LYS A 528 35.15 31.21 7.88
CA LYS A 528 35.50 31.95 9.11
C LYS A 528 34.41 31.75 10.18
N ASP A 529 34.84 31.48 11.41
CA ASP A 529 34.06 31.30 12.64
C ASP A 529 32.93 30.23 12.59
N ILE A 530 32.88 29.41 11.54
CA ILE A 530 31.95 28.26 11.42
C ILE A 530 32.74 26.96 11.69
N PRO A 531 32.35 26.15 12.70
CA PRO A 531 33.01 24.88 12.96
C PRO A 531 32.70 23.85 11.86
N VAL A 532 33.72 23.13 11.40
CA VAL A 532 33.60 22.03 10.46
C VAL A 532 34.00 20.73 11.14
N LEU A 533 33.04 19.80 11.25
CA LEU A 533 33.31 18.44 11.71
C LEU A 533 33.74 17.56 10.52
N LEU A 534 34.82 16.82 10.71
CA LEU A 534 35.43 15.92 9.74
C LEU A 534 35.57 14.55 10.41
N ALA A 535 34.75 13.58 9.98
CA ALA A 535 34.78 12.22 10.52
C ALA A 535 35.48 11.26 9.55
N THR A 536 36.26 10.32 10.09
CA THR A 536 36.85 9.21 9.34
C THR A 536 35.80 8.46 8.52
N PRO A 537 36.15 7.93 7.33
CA PRO A 537 35.33 6.97 6.59
C PRO A 537 34.79 5.83 7.47
N ALA A 538 33.58 5.37 7.16
CA ALA A 538 32.81 4.40 7.93
C ALA A 538 32.58 4.76 9.42
N TRP A 539 32.63 6.05 9.80
CA TRP A 539 32.15 6.52 11.10
C TRP A 539 30.68 6.10 11.35
N PRO A 540 30.31 5.61 12.55
CA PRO A 540 31.13 5.45 13.76
C PRO A 540 31.91 4.11 13.86
N LEU A 541 31.61 3.14 12.99
CA LEU A 541 32.18 1.78 13.01
C LEU A 541 33.72 1.78 12.87
N GLY A 542 34.23 2.71 12.06
CA GLY A 542 35.66 2.94 11.85
C GLY A 542 36.18 2.45 10.50
N MET A 543 37.35 2.95 10.13
CA MET A 543 37.94 2.70 8.82
C MET A 543 38.31 1.23 8.61
N LYS A 544 38.30 0.81 7.33
CA LYS A 544 38.82 -0.47 6.85
C LYS A 544 40.29 -0.67 7.24
N ASP A 545 40.72 -1.93 7.35
CA ASP A 545 42.09 -2.30 7.76
C ASP A 545 43.15 -1.62 6.88
N TYR A 546 44.19 -1.08 7.51
CA TYR A 546 45.30 -0.36 6.86
C TYR A 546 44.90 0.86 5.99
N ALA A 547 43.62 1.25 5.95
CA ALA A 547 43.15 2.34 5.10
C ALA A 547 43.72 3.70 5.55
N THR A 548 43.92 4.58 4.58
CA THR A 548 44.55 5.90 4.75
C THR A 548 43.66 7.02 4.27
N VAL A 549 43.43 8.02 5.11
CA VAL A 549 42.63 9.21 4.78
C VAL A 549 43.47 10.48 4.94
N SER A 550 43.32 11.43 4.02
CA SER A 550 43.88 12.77 4.12
C SER A 550 42.78 13.82 3.96
N TRP A 551 42.73 14.79 4.87
CA TRP A 551 42.00 16.03 4.67
C TRP A 551 42.99 17.14 4.35
N PHE A 552 42.93 17.66 3.12
CA PHE A 552 43.60 18.89 2.75
C PHE A 552 42.70 20.07 3.11
N VAL A 553 43.10 20.84 4.12
CA VAL A 553 42.34 21.97 4.67
C VAL A 553 42.97 23.26 4.17
N SER A 554 42.26 23.97 3.30
CA SER A 554 42.77 25.19 2.65
C SER A 554 41.98 26.44 3.04
N PHE A 555 42.70 27.47 3.46
CA PHE A 555 42.18 28.75 3.96
C PHE A 555 43.20 29.88 3.76
N PRO A 556 42.76 31.16 3.69
CA PRO A 556 43.64 32.30 3.44
C PRO A 556 44.55 32.61 4.65
N ALA A 557 45.78 33.06 4.37
CA ALA A 557 46.87 33.18 5.35
C ALA A 557 46.71 34.30 6.40
N GLN A 558 45.61 35.06 6.37
CA GLN A 558 45.24 36.03 7.41
C GLN A 558 44.42 35.39 8.55
N LEU A 559 44.04 34.12 8.42
CA LEU A 559 43.28 33.36 9.42
C LEU A 559 44.17 32.28 10.06
N GLU A 560 43.77 31.83 11.24
CA GLU A 560 44.38 30.69 11.93
C GLU A 560 43.35 29.58 12.13
N ALA A 561 43.72 28.35 11.78
CA ALA A 561 42.91 27.17 12.02
C ALA A 561 43.22 26.58 13.39
N ASN A 562 42.24 26.56 14.28
CA ASN A 562 42.24 25.76 15.50
C ASN A 562 41.64 24.38 15.19
N VAL A 563 42.45 23.34 15.39
CA VAL A 563 42.10 21.93 15.15
C VAL A 563 41.99 21.21 16.49
N SER A 564 40.83 20.63 16.77
CA SER A 564 40.57 19.81 17.96
C SER A 564 40.01 18.45 17.56
N PHE A 565 40.00 17.50 18.51
CA PHE A 565 39.60 16.11 18.27
C PHE A 565 38.52 15.70 19.29
N PRO A 566 37.26 16.18 19.11
CA PRO A 566 36.18 15.96 20.07
C PRO A 566 35.79 14.49 20.27
N ASN A 567 36.11 13.58 19.33
CA ASN A 567 35.88 12.15 19.51
C ASN A 567 37.00 11.34 18.84
N VAL A 568 37.60 10.40 19.59
CA VAL A 568 38.68 9.52 19.15
C VAL A 568 38.40 8.14 19.74
N SER A 569 38.24 7.12 18.91
CA SER A 569 37.98 5.77 19.39
C SER A 569 39.20 5.13 20.06
N GLN A 570 38.95 4.28 21.04
CA GLN A 570 39.96 3.36 21.58
C GLN A 570 40.00 2.10 20.71
N LEU A 571 41.19 1.74 20.22
CA LEU A 571 41.44 0.50 19.51
C LEU A 571 42.70 -0.19 20.02
N THR A 572 42.88 -1.46 19.65
CA THR A 572 44.11 -2.22 19.93
C THR A 572 44.64 -2.82 18.63
N CYS A 573 45.83 -2.41 18.21
CA CYS A 573 46.43 -2.85 16.94
C CYS A 573 47.23 -4.15 17.09
N LYS A 574 47.24 -4.99 16.04
CA LYS A 574 48.03 -6.26 16.04
C LYS A 574 49.53 -6.09 15.78
N ASN A 575 49.89 -5.29 14.77
CA ASN A 575 51.25 -5.28 14.19
C ASN A 575 51.95 -3.90 14.19
N ARG A 576 51.20 -2.83 13.94
CA ARG A 576 51.68 -1.44 13.83
C ARG A 576 50.64 -0.52 14.45
N PRO A 577 51.02 0.57 15.13
CA PRO A 577 50.07 1.51 15.69
C PRO A 577 49.29 2.23 14.58
N ALA A 578 48.06 2.64 14.88
CA ALA A 578 47.38 3.65 14.07
C ALA A 578 48.08 5.01 14.29
N TYR A 579 47.95 5.93 13.34
CA TYR A 579 48.48 7.28 13.53
C TYR A 579 47.50 8.37 13.10
N ILE A 580 47.62 9.51 13.79
CA ILE A 580 47.10 10.81 13.37
C ILE A 580 48.32 11.70 13.13
N LYS A 581 48.44 12.28 11.94
CA LYS A 581 49.56 13.11 11.52
C LYS A 581 49.05 14.41 10.95
N LEU A 582 49.58 15.53 11.42
CA LEU A 582 49.28 16.85 10.88
C LEU A 582 50.59 17.49 10.40
N HIS A 583 50.63 17.90 9.14
CA HIS A 583 51.74 18.64 8.56
C HIS A 583 51.23 19.81 7.72
N ARG A 584 52.01 20.88 7.68
CA ARG A 584 51.64 22.13 7.02
C ARG A 584 51.96 22.07 5.52
N GLN A 585 51.32 22.92 4.72
CA GLN A 585 51.51 22.90 3.27
C GLN A 585 52.85 23.49 2.82
N ARG A 586 53.37 24.54 3.47
CA ARG A 586 54.63 25.19 3.04
C ARG A 586 55.81 24.87 3.96
N SER A 587 55.61 24.86 5.28
CA SER A 587 56.68 24.54 6.25
C SER A 587 56.74 23.05 6.61
N GLN A 588 57.81 22.35 6.20
CA GLN A 588 58.03 20.93 6.54
C GLN A 588 58.58 20.70 7.96
N ASP A 589 59.18 21.73 8.58
CA ASP A 589 59.95 21.62 9.83
C ASP A 589 59.13 21.30 11.09
N LYS A 590 57.79 21.37 11.03
CA LYS A 590 56.89 21.11 12.17
C LYS A 590 55.74 20.18 11.79
N MET A 591 56.02 18.88 11.90
CA MET A 591 55.06 17.79 11.79
C MET A 591 54.59 17.35 13.18
N TYR A 592 53.29 17.33 13.41
CA TYR A 592 52.67 16.74 14.60
C TYR A 592 52.29 15.30 14.26
N SER A 593 52.60 14.35 15.15
CA SER A 593 52.28 12.94 14.95
C SER A 593 51.93 12.31 16.29
N TRP A 594 50.75 11.70 16.38
CA TRP A 594 50.29 10.93 17.53
C TRP A 594 50.18 9.45 17.15
N GLN A 595 50.70 8.59 18.02
CA GLN A 595 50.62 7.14 17.97
C GLN A 595 50.12 6.69 19.33
N ASP A 596 49.03 5.93 19.36
CA ASP A 596 48.40 5.33 20.57
C ASP A 596 48.16 6.32 21.75
N GLN A 597 48.11 7.63 21.47
CA GLN A 597 47.87 8.71 22.43
C GLN A 597 46.76 9.61 21.92
N ASN A 598 45.93 10.13 22.84
CA ASN A 598 44.92 11.13 22.50
C ASN A 598 45.59 12.38 21.90
N PRO A 599 45.21 12.80 20.68
CA PRO A 599 45.77 13.97 20.03
C PRO A 599 45.39 15.25 20.80
N LYS A 600 46.30 16.23 20.80
CA LYS A 600 46.10 17.53 21.46
C LYS A 600 45.61 18.56 20.44
N ASN A 601 44.90 19.58 20.91
CA ASN A 601 44.47 20.69 20.05
C ASN A 601 45.70 21.44 19.49
N VAL A 602 45.65 21.86 18.23
CA VAL A 602 46.75 22.57 17.54
C VAL A 602 46.20 23.77 16.77
N VAL A 603 46.89 24.91 16.89
CA VAL A 603 46.61 26.14 16.13
C VAL A 603 47.63 26.29 14.99
N LEU A 604 47.15 26.66 13.81
CA LEU A 604 47.90 26.64 12.55
C LEU A 604 47.61 27.89 11.72
N SER A 605 48.63 28.71 11.47
CA SER A 605 48.54 29.95 10.69
C SER A 605 48.75 29.74 9.17
N GLU A 606 48.72 28.49 8.69
CA GLU A 606 48.74 28.17 7.25
C GLU A 606 47.95 26.88 6.93
N SER A 607 47.55 26.73 5.67
CA SER A 607 46.86 25.54 5.14
C SER A 607 47.65 24.25 5.41
N PHE A 608 46.97 23.14 5.65
CA PHE A 608 47.59 21.91 6.16
C PHE A 608 46.92 20.63 5.65
N TYR A 609 47.63 19.52 5.85
CA TYR A 609 47.15 18.16 5.63
C TYR A 609 47.02 17.43 6.96
N LEU A 610 45.82 16.94 7.25
CA LEU A 610 45.54 16.02 8.34
C LEU A 610 45.45 14.61 7.75
N ASN A 611 46.44 13.77 8.02
CA ASN A 611 46.54 12.41 7.49
C ASN A 611 46.36 11.40 8.64
N MET A 612 45.49 10.41 8.46
CA MET A 612 45.30 9.31 9.41
C MET A 612 45.44 7.96 8.70
N SER A 613 45.94 6.94 9.41
CA SER A 613 45.94 5.56 8.93
C SER A 613 45.43 4.60 9.99
N ASN A 614 44.55 3.68 9.59
CA ASN A 614 44.21 2.54 10.41
C ASN A 614 45.37 1.53 10.46
N CYS A 615 45.32 0.64 11.45
CA CYS A 615 46.13 -0.56 11.54
C CYS A 615 45.27 -1.79 11.15
N LEU A 616 45.63 -2.96 11.66
CA LEU A 616 44.74 -4.12 11.76
C LEU A 616 44.26 -4.21 13.23
N PRO A 617 42.99 -3.93 13.52
CA PRO A 617 42.47 -3.95 14.89
C PRO A 617 42.22 -5.38 15.40
N LEU A 618 42.54 -5.59 16.67
CA LEU A 618 42.15 -6.77 17.45
C LEU A 618 40.87 -6.53 18.27
N LYS A 619 40.60 -5.27 18.61
CA LYS A 619 39.43 -4.81 19.37
C LYS A 619 39.15 -3.35 19.03
N GLY A 620 37.87 -3.00 18.90
CA GLY A 620 37.42 -1.69 18.42
C GLY A 620 37.66 -1.50 16.92
N GLY A 621 37.35 -0.31 16.42
CA GLY A 621 37.67 0.14 15.06
C GLY A 621 38.19 1.57 15.13
N PHE A 622 39.11 1.95 14.22
CA PHE A 622 39.68 3.30 14.23
C PHE A 622 38.70 4.30 13.63
N SER A 623 38.09 5.11 14.50
CA SER A 623 37.11 6.14 14.13
C SER A 623 37.42 7.43 14.89
N VAL A 624 37.45 8.54 14.16
CA VAL A 624 37.84 9.86 14.70
C VAL A 624 36.94 10.93 14.11
N VAL A 625 36.46 11.84 14.97
CA VAL A 625 35.87 13.13 14.57
C VAL A 625 36.86 14.23 14.95
N SER A 626 37.33 14.94 13.94
CA SER A 626 38.13 16.17 14.09
C SER A 626 37.22 17.38 13.89
N GLN A 627 37.46 18.46 14.62
CA GLN A 627 36.79 19.75 14.45
C GLN A 627 37.81 20.79 14.01
N VAL A 628 37.51 21.50 12.93
CA VAL A 628 38.30 22.62 12.42
C VAL A 628 37.50 23.91 12.58
N THR A 629 38.14 24.93 13.15
CA THR A 629 37.56 26.27 13.34
C THR A 629 38.54 27.31 12.81
N LEU A 630 38.09 28.23 11.94
CA LEU A 630 38.91 29.33 11.44
C LEU A 630 38.64 30.60 12.23
N HIS A 631 39.67 31.17 12.85
CA HIS A 631 39.59 32.45 13.55
C HIS A 631 40.50 33.50 12.90
N THR A 632 40.31 34.77 13.27
CA THR A 632 41.22 35.84 12.82
C THR A 632 42.49 35.78 13.66
N GLY A 633 43.66 35.65 13.02
CA GLY A 633 44.92 35.55 13.74
C GLY A 633 45.20 36.79 14.58
N LYS A 634 45.74 36.62 15.79
CA LYS A 634 46.09 37.76 16.66
C LYS A 634 47.23 38.55 16.01
N SER A 635 46.90 39.70 15.40
CA SER A 635 47.86 40.55 14.72
C SER A 635 48.86 41.18 15.70
N VAL A 636 49.99 40.49 15.91
CA VAL A 636 51.11 40.97 16.75
C VAL A 636 51.54 42.38 16.35
N LEU A 637 51.47 42.70 15.06
CA LEU A 637 51.70 44.04 14.50
C LEU A 637 50.81 45.12 15.13
N LEU A 638 49.50 44.86 15.31
CA LEU A 638 48.58 45.81 15.96
C LEU A 638 48.95 46.02 17.44
N SER A 639 49.31 44.93 18.14
CA SER A 639 49.76 44.99 19.54
C SER A 639 51.08 45.76 19.70
N ILE A 640 52.00 45.63 18.73
CA ILE A 640 53.24 46.42 18.68
C ILE A 640 52.92 47.90 18.42
N ILE A 641 52.03 48.20 17.46
CA ILE A 641 51.63 49.58 17.16
C ILE A 641 50.98 50.25 18.38
N LEU A 642 50.02 49.60 19.05
CA LEU A 642 49.38 50.12 20.28
C LEU A 642 50.39 50.34 21.42
N SER A 643 51.37 49.43 21.58
CA SER A 643 52.46 49.57 22.55
C SER A 643 53.35 50.78 22.23
N VAL A 644 53.79 50.92 20.96
CA VAL A 644 54.62 52.05 20.51
C VAL A 644 53.89 53.38 20.63
N VAL A 645 52.60 53.46 20.25
CA VAL A 645 51.78 54.65 20.41
C VAL A 645 51.66 55.05 21.88
N SER A 646 51.44 54.09 22.79
CA SER A 646 51.39 54.35 24.23
C SER A 646 52.71 54.93 24.77
N VAL A 647 53.86 54.40 24.33
CA VAL A 647 55.19 54.92 24.71
C VAL A 647 55.43 56.31 24.15
N VAL A 648 55.03 56.58 22.90
CA VAL A 648 55.17 57.90 22.26
C VAL A 648 54.30 58.96 22.96
N LEU A 649 53.04 58.65 23.27
CA LEU A 649 52.15 59.54 24.03
C LEU A 649 52.72 59.86 25.42
N LEU A 650 53.26 58.86 26.12
CA LEU A 650 53.87 59.04 27.44
C LEU A 650 55.13 59.92 27.39
N LEU A 651 55.94 59.82 26.33
CA LEU A 651 57.07 60.72 26.09
C LEU A 651 56.61 62.16 25.80
N ILE A 652 55.56 62.34 24.98
CA ILE A 652 54.97 63.66 24.69
C ILE A 652 54.47 64.32 26.00
N ALA A 653 53.71 63.58 26.82
CA ALA A 653 53.23 64.05 28.12
C ALA A 653 54.37 64.50 29.06
N ILE A 654 55.49 63.75 29.11
CA ILE A 654 56.68 64.13 29.88
C ILE A 654 57.29 65.44 29.36
N THR A 655 57.42 65.62 28.03
CA THR A 655 57.97 66.87 27.47
C THR A 655 57.08 68.08 27.76
N LEU A 656 55.75 67.92 27.68
CA LEU A 656 54.78 68.96 28.03
C LEU A 656 54.86 69.32 29.53
N ALA A 657 54.97 68.34 30.41
CA ALA A 657 55.14 68.57 31.86
C ALA A 657 56.41 69.38 32.16
N VAL A 658 57.54 69.02 31.53
CA VAL A 658 58.82 69.77 31.67
C VAL A 658 58.70 71.20 31.14
N PHE A 659 57.98 71.42 30.03
CA PHE A 659 57.73 72.75 29.48
C PHE A 659 56.86 73.62 30.42
N CYS A 660 55.78 73.05 30.96
CA CYS A 660 54.88 73.72 31.90
C CYS A 660 55.59 74.11 33.21
N ILE A 661 56.42 73.21 33.77
CA ILE A 661 57.20 73.49 34.99
C ILE A 661 58.20 74.63 34.74
N ARG A 662 58.80 74.75 33.54
CA ARG A 662 59.69 75.86 33.19
C ARG A 662 58.98 77.23 33.10
N ARG A 663 57.72 77.28 32.65
CA ARG A 663 56.94 78.54 32.64
C ARG A 663 56.56 79.02 34.05
N LYS A 664 56.27 78.11 34.99
CA LYS A 664 55.71 78.44 36.33
C LYS A 664 56.70 79.08 37.33
N LYS A 665 57.85 79.59 36.88
CA LYS A 665 58.93 80.14 37.72
C LYS A 665 59.13 81.67 37.63
N LYS A 666 58.24 82.40 36.94
CA LYS A 666 58.18 83.88 36.98
C LYS A 666 56.85 84.33 37.62
N GLN A 667 56.92 85.44 38.37
CA GLN A 667 55.84 86.18 39.03
C GLN A 667 55.21 85.57 40.31
N ARG A 668 55.57 86.21 41.45
CA ARG A 668 54.75 86.55 42.64
C ARG A 668 54.81 88.10 42.73
N ALA A 669 53.97 88.89 43.41
CA ALA A 669 52.92 88.72 44.42
C ALA A 669 51.87 89.90 44.26
N PRO A 670 51.19 90.45 45.29
CA PRO A 670 50.09 89.89 46.11
C PRO A 670 48.78 90.75 46.18
N GLU A 671 47.82 90.24 46.98
CA GLU A 671 46.57 90.76 47.61
C GLU A 671 46.38 92.28 47.93
N VAL A 672 45.18 92.79 48.32
CA VAL A 672 43.85 92.16 48.63
C VAL A 672 42.74 92.74 47.69
N ALA A 673 41.45 93.10 47.95
CA ALA A 673 40.47 93.19 49.07
C ALA A 673 39.02 93.32 48.47
N VAL A 674 37.85 93.43 49.14
CA VAL A 674 37.19 92.92 50.37
C VAL A 674 35.70 93.38 50.34
N TYR A 675 34.76 92.47 50.66
CA TYR A 675 33.34 92.64 51.08
C TYR A 675 32.14 92.80 50.11
N ASN A 676 30.93 92.63 50.70
CA ASN A 676 29.63 92.15 50.16
C ASN A 676 28.48 93.12 50.55
N PRO A 677 27.31 93.15 49.86
CA PRO A 677 26.14 92.41 50.39
C PRO A 677 25.15 91.77 49.36
N ASN A 678 24.48 90.73 49.85
CA ASN A 678 23.48 89.80 49.26
C ASN A 678 22.33 90.37 48.40
N GLY A 679 21.76 89.53 47.52
CA GLY A 679 20.37 89.63 47.01
C GLY A 679 20.01 88.71 45.82
N HIS A 680 19.04 87.79 45.98
CA HIS A 680 18.49 86.94 44.89
C HIS A 680 17.21 87.60 44.27
N SER A 681 16.57 87.18 43.16
CA SER A 681 16.51 85.85 42.50
C SER A 681 15.94 85.88 41.05
N PHE A 682 16.19 84.81 40.27
CA PHE A 682 15.38 84.22 39.15
C PHE A 682 14.99 84.98 37.85
N LEU A 683 15.56 84.50 36.70
CA LEU A 683 14.99 84.21 35.34
C LEU A 683 14.11 85.24 34.56
N PRO A 684 13.83 85.09 33.23
CA PRO A 684 14.34 84.14 32.20
C PRO A 684 14.93 84.84 30.92
N GLY A 685 15.38 84.10 29.88
CA GLY A 685 15.67 84.72 28.56
C GLY A 685 16.40 83.93 27.44
N THR A 686 15.65 83.16 26.63
CA THR A 686 15.81 82.84 25.18
C THR A 686 17.10 83.08 24.33
N ASN A 687 17.39 82.08 23.46
CA ASN A 687 17.71 82.14 22.00
C ASN A 687 19.15 82.33 21.41
N ARG A 688 19.65 81.24 20.79
CA ARG A 688 20.03 81.05 19.34
C ARG A 688 21.47 81.31 18.77
N ILE A 689 22.04 80.21 18.20
CA ILE A 689 23.06 80.07 17.10
C ILE A 689 24.52 80.48 17.51
N PRO A 690 25.62 80.10 16.79
CA PRO A 690 26.36 78.83 16.96
C PRO A 690 27.91 78.96 17.15
N GLN A 691 28.61 77.86 17.48
CA GLN A 691 29.73 77.27 16.68
C GLN A 691 30.39 76.05 17.37
N GLU A 692 31.27 75.39 16.62
CA GLU A 692 32.46 74.56 16.95
C GLU A 692 33.04 74.68 18.38
N THR A 693 33.73 73.67 18.97
CA THR A 693 34.26 72.38 18.45
C THR A 693 34.38 71.30 19.56
N GLU A 694 34.80 70.08 19.17
CA GLU A 694 35.71 69.12 19.86
C GLU A 694 36.15 69.49 21.31
N ASP A 695 36.04 68.63 22.35
CA ASP A 695 36.81 67.38 22.49
C ASP A 695 36.33 66.40 23.60
N GLU A 696 36.74 65.14 23.41
CA GLU A 696 37.15 64.05 24.35
C GLU A 696 36.50 63.70 25.73
N ASP A 697 36.50 62.38 25.97
CA ASP A 697 36.66 61.63 27.22
C ASP A 697 35.52 61.38 28.25
N PHE A 698 35.03 60.11 28.19
CA PHE A 698 35.05 59.07 29.25
C PHE A 698 34.48 59.35 30.67
N HIS A 699 33.80 58.41 31.35
CA HIS A 699 33.61 56.95 31.15
C HIS A 699 32.38 56.46 31.96
N ILE A 700 31.68 55.42 31.47
CA ILE A 700 31.04 54.33 32.28
C ILE A 700 29.78 54.76 33.12
N TYR A 701 28.65 54.02 33.21
CA TYR A 701 28.34 52.58 33.03
C TYR A 701 27.06 52.30 32.21
N ASN A 702 27.05 51.09 31.63
CA ASN A 702 25.92 50.16 31.43
C ASN A 702 24.86 50.31 30.30
N TYR A 703 24.88 49.22 29.52
CA TYR A 703 23.80 48.51 28.84
C TYR A 703 23.40 48.94 27.41
N ILE A 704 23.17 47.90 26.61
CA ILE A 704 22.83 47.94 25.18
C ILE A 704 21.47 47.26 25.05
N ASP A 705 20.58 47.81 24.23
CA ASP A 705 19.79 46.94 23.36
C ASP A 705 19.64 47.61 21.99
N ASP A 706 20.35 47.09 21.00
CA ASP A 706 20.15 47.41 19.59
C ASP A 706 18.94 46.63 19.10
N HIS A 707 18.02 47.24 18.35
CA HIS A 707 17.33 46.57 17.24
C HIS A 707 16.75 47.61 16.25
N MET A 708 17.56 47.99 15.27
CA MET A 708 17.12 48.81 14.12
C MET A 708 16.18 48.01 13.20
N VAL A 709 15.12 48.67 12.71
CA VAL A 709 14.60 48.41 11.36
C VAL A 709 14.30 49.73 10.65
N TYR A 710 15.27 50.22 9.87
CA TYR A 710 15.04 51.21 8.81
C TYR A 710 15.31 50.55 7.46
N GLY A 711 14.40 50.72 6.50
CA GLY A 711 14.48 50.08 5.20
C GLY A 711 13.67 50.81 4.13
N HIS A 712 14.12 52.00 3.73
CA HIS A 712 13.58 52.74 2.58
C HIS A 712 14.48 53.93 2.14
N LEU A 713 15.54 53.63 1.38
CA LEU A 713 16.29 54.54 0.49
C LEU A 713 16.88 53.68 -0.64
N LEU A 714 16.80 53.97 -1.95
CA LEU A 714 15.91 54.81 -2.78
C LEU A 714 15.45 53.89 -3.95
N LYS A 715 14.26 53.96 -4.58
CA LYS A 715 13.49 55.04 -5.21
C LYS A 715 14.09 55.59 -6.52
N ASP A 716 13.39 55.27 -7.62
CA ASP A 716 13.25 55.92 -8.95
C ASP A 716 13.10 54.82 -10.04
N SER A 717 12.27 54.92 -11.08
CA SER A 717 11.42 56.02 -11.57
C SER A 717 10.06 55.52 -12.16
N VAL A 718 9.24 56.46 -12.65
CA VAL A 718 7.91 56.32 -13.30
C VAL A 718 8.06 55.58 -14.66
N GLU A 719 7.12 54.81 -15.26
CA GLU A 719 5.65 54.94 -15.41
C GLU A 719 4.97 53.60 -15.83
N MET A 720 3.73 53.31 -15.36
CA MET A 720 2.59 52.73 -16.14
C MET A 720 1.42 52.22 -15.26
N ASN A 721 0.26 52.88 -15.41
CA ASN A 721 -1.13 52.41 -15.34
C ASN A 721 -1.72 51.67 -14.10
N GLU A 722 -3.00 51.96 -13.87
CA GLU A 722 -3.90 51.44 -12.82
C GLU A 722 -4.27 49.95 -13.05
N VAL A 723 -4.81 49.17 -12.11
CA VAL A 723 -5.94 49.41 -11.17
C VAL A 723 -5.83 48.57 -9.89
N GLY A 724 -6.31 49.10 -8.76
CA GLY A 724 -6.79 48.31 -7.61
C GLY A 724 -5.95 48.35 -6.33
N LYS A 725 -6.43 49.05 -5.30
CA LYS A 725 -5.86 49.04 -3.94
C LYS A 725 -6.45 47.87 -3.12
N PRO A 726 -5.66 47.09 -2.36
CA PRO A 726 -6.18 46.22 -1.30
C PRO A 726 -6.54 47.02 -0.04
N ALA A 727 -7.47 46.49 0.77
CA ALA A 727 -7.91 47.11 2.02
C ALA A 727 -7.09 46.66 3.24
N VAL A 728 -7.14 47.45 4.32
CA VAL A 728 -6.46 47.17 5.60
C VAL A 728 -7.12 45.99 6.31
N GLY A 729 -6.31 45.13 6.94
CA GLY A 729 -6.76 43.91 7.60
C GLY A 729 -7.48 44.12 8.94
N VAL A 730 -8.33 43.15 9.30
CA VAL A 730 -8.98 43.03 10.62
C VAL A 730 -8.66 41.67 11.20
N TYR A 731 -8.25 41.64 12.48
CA TYR A 731 -7.90 40.43 13.21
C TYR A 731 -9.15 39.56 13.47
N ARG A 732 -9.04 38.23 13.36
CA ARG A 732 -10.05 37.29 13.88
C ARG A 732 -9.38 36.27 14.79
N SER A 733 -9.87 36.19 16.02
CA SER A 733 -9.38 35.29 17.06
C SER A 733 -9.69 33.84 16.75
N PHE A 734 -8.78 32.94 17.13
CA PHE A 734 -8.99 31.49 17.06
C PHE A 734 -9.78 31.00 18.29
N THR A 735 -10.85 30.26 18.07
CA THR A 735 -11.63 29.58 19.13
C THR A 735 -11.60 28.07 18.90
N GLY A 736 -10.74 27.39 19.66
CA GLY A 736 -10.73 25.93 19.79
C GLY A 736 -10.87 25.52 21.27
N PRO A 737 -11.32 24.30 21.58
CA PRO A 737 -11.59 23.90 22.96
C PRO A 737 -10.30 23.81 23.81
N ILE A 738 -10.40 24.24 25.07
CA ILE A 738 -9.41 23.98 26.12
C ILE A 738 -10.07 23.01 27.10
N GLU A 739 -9.50 21.82 27.25
CA GLU A 739 -9.78 20.96 28.41
C GLU A 739 -8.58 21.03 29.38
N GLN A 740 -8.88 21.23 30.66
CA GLN A 740 -7.94 21.23 31.77
C GLN A 740 -8.60 20.49 32.93
N GLN A 741 -7.91 19.50 33.50
CA GLN A 741 -7.96 19.15 34.93
C GLN A 741 -6.65 18.40 35.29
N PRO A 742 -6.22 18.37 36.57
CA PRO A 742 -4.79 18.34 36.91
C PRO A 742 -4.29 16.95 37.32
N LEU A 743 -2.96 16.77 37.24
CA LEU A 743 -2.27 15.66 37.89
C LEU A 743 -1.94 16.02 39.35
N THR A 744 -2.18 15.08 40.25
CA THR A 744 -1.88 15.21 41.68
C THR A 744 -0.39 14.93 41.94
N GLU A 745 0.23 15.76 42.77
CA GLU A 745 1.64 15.63 43.17
C GLU A 745 1.82 14.60 44.31
N ASN A 746 2.77 13.67 44.17
CA ASN A 746 3.39 12.97 45.32
C ASN A 746 4.65 12.17 44.95
N GLY A 747 5.82 12.63 45.42
CA GLY A 747 6.95 11.84 45.92
C GLY A 747 7.67 10.81 45.02
N GLY A 748 8.96 11.06 44.74
CA GLY A 748 9.93 10.02 44.38
C GLY A 748 10.98 10.47 43.35
N CYS A 749 12.24 10.64 43.79
CA CYS A 749 13.36 10.89 42.89
C CYS A 749 14.17 9.61 42.66
N GLU A 750 14.26 9.13 41.42
CA GLU A 750 15.35 8.26 40.96
C GLU A 750 15.88 8.74 39.60
N GLU A 751 17.16 8.50 39.36
CA GLU A 751 17.94 9.04 38.23
C GLU A 751 17.96 8.04 37.05
N PRO A 752 17.65 8.44 35.80
CA PRO A 752 17.61 7.50 34.68
C PRO A 752 19.01 7.11 34.20
N GLU A 753 19.38 5.85 34.37
CA GLU A 753 20.66 5.30 33.88
C GLU A 753 20.84 5.47 32.36
N VAL A 754 22.11 5.61 31.94
CA VAL A 754 22.49 5.83 30.54
C VAL A 754 22.27 4.56 29.70
N GLY A 755 21.23 4.58 28.86
CA GLY A 755 20.87 3.48 27.98
C GLY A 755 21.98 3.09 26.97
N VAL A 756 22.62 1.94 27.22
CA VAL A 756 23.71 1.42 26.38
C VAL A 756 23.20 0.95 25.01
N TYR A 757 23.83 1.44 23.94
CA TYR A 757 23.52 1.08 22.56
C TYR A 757 23.79 -0.41 22.25
N ARG A 758 22.78 -1.12 21.73
CA ARG A 758 22.93 -2.47 21.15
C ARG A 758 22.94 -2.38 19.60
N PRO A 759 23.93 -2.96 18.90
CA PRO A 759 23.93 -2.99 17.44
C PRO A 759 22.90 -3.99 16.89
N PHE A 760 22.32 -3.69 15.74
CA PHE A 760 21.48 -4.62 15.00
C PHE A 760 22.30 -5.78 14.42
N ILE A 761 21.85 -7.02 14.65
CA ILE A 761 22.34 -8.23 13.98
C ILE A 761 21.20 -8.81 13.15
N GLY A 762 21.49 -9.21 11.91
CA GLY A 762 20.49 -9.73 10.97
C GLY A 762 20.27 -11.24 11.06
N HIS A 763 19.02 -11.65 10.80
CA HIS A 763 18.58 -13.00 10.39
C HIS A 763 19.04 -14.20 11.26
N GLN A 764 18.13 -14.72 12.09
CA GLN A 764 18.18 -16.10 12.59
C GLN A 764 17.03 -16.94 12.01
N ARG A 765 17.18 -18.27 12.06
CA ARG A 765 16.19 -19.27 11.61
C ARG A 765 15.32 -19.75 12.78
N PHE A 766 14.37 -20.63 12.46
CA PHE A 766 13.26 -21.14 13.29
C PHE A 766 13.65 -21.97 14.53
N SER A 767 12.60 -22.34 15.28
CA SER A 767 12.51 -23.23 16.47
C SER A 767 12.79 -22.57 17.83
N ASP A 768 11.98 -22.79 18.90
CA ASP A 768 10.73 -23.55 19.04
C ASP A 768 9.74 -22.87 20.03
N MET A 769 8.50 -23.38 20.10
CA MET A 769 7.38 -22.84 20.89
C MET A 769 6.96 -23.79 22.04
N PRO A 770 6.56 -23.27 23.22
CA PRO A 770 5.78 -23.98 24.22
C PRO A 770 4.29 -23.58 24.24
N ASP A 771 3.42 -24.55 24.51
CA ASP A 771 2.01 -24.38 24.90
C ASP A 771 1.88 -23.75 26.32
N ARG A 772 0.73 -23.30 26.88
CA ARG A 772 -0.70 -23.45 26.52
C ARG A 772 -1.55 -22.23 27.04
N PRO A 773 -2.89 -22.27 27.32
CA PRO A 773 -3.82 -21.22 26.85
C PRO A 773 -4.42 -20.33 27.96
N VAL A 774 -5.33 -19.41 27.58
CA VAL A 774 -6.57 -19.13 28.34
C VAL A 774 -7.67 -18.57 27.41
N THR A 775 -8.92 -18.61 27.85
CA THR A 775 -10.15 -18.45 27.05
C THR A 775 -10.69 -17.02 26.91
N SER A 776 -11.34 -16.81 25.77
CA SER A 776 -12.63 -16.09 25.55
C SER A 776 -13.28 -15.36 26.73
N GLU A 777 -13.72 -14.13 26.45
CA GLU A 777 -14.96 -13.58 27.00
C GLU A 777 -15.68 -12.74 25.93
N GLU A 778 -17.01 -12.85 25.84
CA GLU A 778 -17.89 -12.07 24.95
C GLU A 778 -18.53 -10.89 25.71
N ASN A 779 -19.28 -10.04 24.96
CA ASN A 779 -20.31 -9.05 25.37
C ASN A 779 -19.97 -7.56 25.15
N LEU A 780 -20.93 -6.64 24.92
CA LEU A 780 -22.21 -6.73 24.16
C LEU A 780 -22.78 -5.30 23.96
N ALA A 781 -23.05 -4.88 22.71
CA ALA A 781 -23.89 -3.70 22.35
C ALA A 781 -23.39 -2.32 22.90
N CYS A 782 -23.99 -1.14 22.66
CA CYS A 782 -25.26 -0.81 21.98
C CYS A 782 -25.30 0.64 21.39
N LYS A 783 -25.78 0.77 20.15
CA LYS A 783 -26.76 1.76 19.61
C LYS A 783 -26.54 3.28 19.43
N ASP A 784 -27.28 3.74 18.41
CA ASP A 784 -27.92 5.06 18.13
C ASP A 784 -26.98 6.28 17.87
N LYS A 785 -27.23 7.19 16.89
CA LYS A 785 -28.50 7.70 16.32
C LYS A 785 -28.45 8.00 14.80
N GLN A 786 -29.64 8.20 14.20
CA GLN A 786 -29.86 8.78 12.87
C GLN A 786 -30.16 10.30 12.91
N LYS A 787 -29.73 11.04 11.89
CA LYS A 787 -30.48 11.97 11.00
C LYS A 787 -29.45 12.56 10.00
N ALA A 788 -29.61 12.55 8.67
CA ALA A 788 -30.72 12.87 7.76
C ALA A 788 -30.76 14.35 7.36
N ASP A 789 -30.68 14.60 6.04
CA ASP A 789 -31.22 15.75 5.29
C ASP A 789 -31.34 15.33 3.80
N GLU A 790 -32.28 15.92 3.05
CA GLU A 790 -32.58 15.64 1.63
C GLU A 790 -32.65 16.95 0.81
N GLU A 791 -32.20 16.92 -0.46
CA GLU A 791 -32.74 17.60 -1.67
C GLU A 791 -31.72 17.38 -2.84
N ILE A 792 -32.00 17.02 -4.11
CA ILE A 792 -33.12 17.28 -5.08
C ILE A 792 -32.97 18.69 -5.71
N ILE A 793 -32.94 18.95 -7.03
CA ILE A 793 -33.54 18.33 -8.24
C ILE A 793 -32.54 18.30 -9.44
N GLY A 794 -32.69 17.37 -10.40
CA GLY A 794 -32.44 17.63 -11.85
C GLY A 794 -31.29 16.86 -12.55
N GLY A 795 -31.43 16.30 -13.76
CA GLY A 795 -32.63 15.98 -14.55
C GLY A 795 -32.76 16.69 -15.91
N ASP A 796 -32.26 16.07 -16.99
CA ASP A 796 -32.69 16.33 -18.38
C ASP A 796 -32.40 15.10 -19.28
N ALA A 797 -33.09 14.95 -20.41
CA ALA A 797 -32.98 13.80 -21.32
C ALA A 797 -33.37 14.14 -22.78
N ILE A 798 -32.45 13.93 -23.73
CA ILE A 798 -32.72 14.14 -25.17
C ILE A 798 -32.35 12.91 -26.02
N GLN A 799 -33.42 12.33 -26.57
CA GLN A 799 -33.62 11.63 -27.85
C GLN A 799 -32.57 10.71 -28.50
N GLN A 800 -33.13 9.64 -29.07
CA GLN A 800 -32.53 8.72 -30.02
C GLN A 800 -32.13 9.42 -31.33
N GLN A 801 -31.20 8.81 -32.07
CA GLN A 801 -31.29 8.83 -33.54
C GLN A 801 -30.78 7.51 -34.12
N GLU A 802 -31.62 6.85 -34.95
CA GLU A 802 -31.25 5.63 -35.67
C GLU A 802 -30.38 5.94 -36.87
N THR A 803 -29.51 5.02 -37.29
CA THR A 803 -28.94 5.05 -38.66
C THR A 803 -28.53 3.66 -39.17
N VAL A 804 -29.35 3.12 -40.07
CA VAL A 804 -29.08 2.00 -40.99
C VAL A 804 -29.70 2.46 -42.31
N PRO A 805 -28.94 2.63 -43.41
CA PRO A 805 -28.41 1.53 -44.24
C PRO A 805 -26.85 1.58 -44.36
N ASN A 806 -26.14 0.74 -45.14
CA ASN A 806 -26.53 0.11 -46.41
C ASN A 806 -25.85 -1.24 -46.71
N ILE A 807 -26.42 -1.97 -47.66
CA ILE A 807 -25.92 -3.23 -48.22
C ILE A 807 -24.92 -2.95 -49.33
N GLN A 808 -23.79 -3.67 -49.35
CA GLN A 808 -23.11 -3.96 -50.60
C GLN A 808 -22.56 -5.40 -50.59
N LYS A 809 -23.14 -6.24 -51.46
CA LYS A 809 -22.53 -7.51 -51.85
C LYS A 809 -21.40 -7.22 -52.84
N VAL A 810 -20.26 -7.87 -52.67
CA VAL A 810 -19.30 -8.11 -53.76
C VAL A 810 -19.10 -9.61 -53.83
N VAL A 811 -19.12 -10.16 -55.05
CA VAL A 811 -18.97 -11.59 -55.35
C VAL A 811 -17.82 -11.74 -56.34
N LYS A 812 -16.89 -12.65 -56.04
CA LYS A 812 -16.07 -13.48 -56.95
C LYS A 812 -15.40 -14.57 -56.08
N THR A 813 -15.50 -15.88 -56.40
CA THR A 813 -14.85 -16.61 -57.51
C THR A 813 -13.34 -16.69 -57.23
N GLU A 814 -12.82 -17.76 -56.62
CA GLU A 814 -12.68 -19.17 -57.07
C GLU A 814 -11.27 -19.43 -57.65
N GLU A 815 -10.56 -20.34 -57.00
CA GLU A 815 -9.41 -21.17 -57.44
C GLU A 815 -9.30 -22.21 -56.29
N GLU A 816 -9.87 -23.41 -56.37
CA GLU A 816 -9.60 -24.56 -57.26
C GLU A 816 -8.37 -25.38 -56.81
N GLN A 817 -8.65 -26.48 -56.09
CA GLN A 817 -7.85 -27.71 -56.12
C GLN A 817 -8.69 -28.90 -55.61
N ASP A 818 -9.16 -29.70 -56.58
CA ASP A 818 -9.86 -31.00 -56.51
C ASP A 818 -10.96 -31.23 -55.43
#